data_AF-A0A4Q4U559-F1
#
_entry.id   AF-A0A4Q4U559-F1
#
_cell.length_a   1.000
_cell.length_b   1.000
_cell.length_c   1.000
_cell.angle_alpha   90.00
_cell.angle_beta   90.00
_cell.angle_gamma   90.00
#
_symmetry.space_group_name_H-M   'P 1'
#
loop_
_entity.id
_entity.type
_entity.pdbx_description
1 polymer ?
#
loop_
_entity_poly.entity_id
_entity_poly.type
_entity_poly.pdbx_seq_one_letter_code
_entity_poly.pdbx_strand_id
1 'polypeptide(L)'
;MRIDATLAPQYSSLIGYLRSRCWKDPTSKFFQAQRAYLPTYSAHRVQQAVQYADLVGIEQRAQGSRRNPPELCIGVPSVQRDGISYLKSTLGSLQHGLSAEERAGLSFVVLLAHTDQKRHPDYGQPWLTSMVDKLPSYQDDPERLALAKVMELNQTHAPKSKFDYSIVMEECEKTGAAYILIVEDDVVFLDGWRHRTMQALEAATTKSWEVDHTNFLYLRLFYYEGLLGWNSESWPTYLGSSLAVIAGVLWLLLLTRWYIPAARLYLTRSVFLSTIFVFMPLLILFFFAAGGNCVLPQPAGVHLMPKNACCGQGLVFPHETVADELLPLFRSNRWSQVPTDSFIEQYADTTGALRWALTPVVMQHVGGRSSHGVQRASMRAFNPFPTLPAELRVKIWHFALERQRIIKVRLLNRMLMDGLLAQQGDIRPKTHENERYGVIVHGYQTLSKLFRVSRESRDAALSFYRVHLPCWLIKGATRDDAMKPGILYFNPEYDFLYIRNNNNIDTGQVVDFLHDLKTIHDPRYVGLLNLAIDINGLIGGGGLCTINPFVLDPLLKTSFTETLIQLREVFFVQAQGTGRHVLGLWRGLPPSENLVNPSFPIAAMMPTFDRLRPDPRLIGPDLGKVYVDSDPRGMLYAWGRLVYNYFGGGVMPRTEHRVLLTFAPRHNIYDYRDAEEWLQREENNWLKETSRDNQSGQVPDGGSEAAVGTAFGFWLFPVHAFGGLPENPNDGFRNEAPCPMDLKENWPDLALLNLPSRS
;
A
#
# COMPACT_ATOMS: atom_id res chain seq x y z
N MET A 1 -30.75 22.30 -32.99
CA MET A 1 -30.54 22.79 -31.62
C MET A 1 -29.23 23.60 -31.62
N ARG A 2 -29.29 24.90 -31.96
CA ARG A 2 -28.14 25.80 -31.76
C ARG A 2 -28.12 26.10 -30.26
N ILE A 3 -27.24 25.44 -29.52
CA ILE A 3 -26.89 25.86 -28.17
C ILE A 3 -26.13 27.18 -28.38
N ASP A 4 -26.73 28.30 -27.99
CA ASP A 4 -26.13 29.62 -28.13
C ASP A 4 -24.73 29.63 -27.51
N ALA A 5 -23.73 29.96 -28.33
CA ALA A 5 -22.33 30.07 -27.96
C ALA A 5 -22.04 31.24 -26.98
N THR A 6 -23.09 31.90 -26.47
CA THR A 6 -23.01 33.08 -25.59
C THR A 6 -22.86 32.71 -24.11
N LEU A 7 -23.06 31.45 -23.71
CA LEU A 7 -23.05 31.01 -22.30
C LEU A 7 -21.79 30.25 -21.88
N ALA A 8 -20.98 29.78 -22.84
CA ALA A 8 -19.67 29.20 -22.59
C ALA A 8 -18.71 30.11 -21.76
N PRO A 9 -18.69 31.46 -21.93
CA PRO A 9 -17.82 32.32 -21.14
C PRO A 9 -18.25 32.42 -19.67
N GLN A 10 -19.55 32.33 -19.37
CA GLN A 10 -20.07 32.44 -17.99
C GLN A 10 -19.69 31.23 -17.15
N TYR A 11 -19.84 30.02 -17.70
CA TYR A 11 -19.40 28.80 -17.02
C TYR A 11 -17.87 28.68 -16.93
N SER A 12 -17.15 29.13 -17.95
CA SER A 12 -15.68 29.21 -17.90
C SER A 12 -15.21 30.17 -16.78
N SER A 13 -15.90 31.30 -16.62
CA SER A 13 -15.65 32.25 -15.54
C SER A 13 -15.97 31.65 -14.17
N LEU A 14 -17.08 30.91 -14.03
CA LEU A 14 -17.43 30.21 -12.79
C LEU A 14 -16.39 29.13 -12.43
N ILE A 15 -15.92 28.35 -13.40
CA ILE A 15 -14.83 27.38 -13.19
C ILE A 15 -13.55 28.09 -12.76
N GLY A 16 -13.20 29.22 -13.37
CA GLY A 16 -12.08 30.05 -12.96
C GLY A 16 -12.21 30.55 -11.52
N TYR A 17 -13.40 31.03 -11.15
CA TYR A 17 -13.73 31.47 -9.80
C TYR A 17 -13.58 30.33 -8.78
N LEU A 18 -14.19 29.16 -9.04
CA LEU A 18 -14.12 27.99 -8.16
C LEU A 18 -12.67 27.48 -8.01
N ARG A 19 -11.89 27.47 -9.10
CA ARG A 19 -10.44 27.18 -9.03
C ARG A 19 -9.67 28.15 -8.15
N SER A 20 -10.03 29.43 -8.18
CA SER A 20 -9.35 30.47 -7.38
C SER A 20 -9.76 30.47 -5.91
N ARG A 21 -10.98 30.02 -5.58
CA ARG A 21 -11.54 30.06 -4.22
C ARG A 21 -11.45 28.73 -3.48
N CYS A 22 -11.72 27.61 -4.14
CA CYS A 22 -11.86 26.30 -3.53
C CYS A 22 -10.59 25.44 -3.57
N TRP A 23 -9.44 26.00 -3.97
CA TRP A 23 -8.17 25.25 -4.04
C TRP A 23 -7.66 24.76 -2.68
N LYS A 24 -8.15 25.34 -1.57
CA LYS A 24 -7.80 24.96 -0.19
C LYS A 24 -8.65 23.83 0.38
N ASP A 25 -9.83 23.59 -0.18
CA ASP A 25 -10.80 22.64 0.39
C ASP A 25 -10.49 21.22 -0.09
N PRO A 26 -10.06 20.28 0.78
CA PRO A 26 -9.75 18.90 0.40
C PRO A 26 -10.94 18.11 -0.15
N THR A 27 -12.17 18.59 0.05
CA THR A 27 -13.40 17.98 -0.46
C THR A 27 -13.79 18.48 -1.87
N SER A 28 -13.05 19.47 -2.39
CA SER A 28 -13.27 20.09 -3.69
C SER A 28 -12.62 19.31 -4.85
N LYS A 29 -13.28 19.26 -6.00
CA LYS A 29 -12.65 18.84 -7.27
C LYS A 29 -11.59 19.84 -7.77
N PHE A 30 -11.59 21.06 -7.23
CA PHE A 30 -10.62 22.10 -7.55
C PHE A 30 -9.47 22.17 -6.54
N PHE A 31 -9.42 21.24 -5.57
CA PHE A 31 -8.38 21.16 -4.55
C PHE A 31 -6.99 21.05 -5.16
N GLN A 32 -6.05 21.86 -4.66
CA GLN A 32 -4.64 21.84 -5.07
C GLN A 32 -3.78 21.52 -3.85
N ALA A 33 -3.63 20.23 -3.55
CA ALA A 33 -2.85 19.74 -2.40
C ALA A 33 -1.45 20.39 -2.31
N GLN A 34 -0.78 20.55 -3.46
CA GLN A 34 0.55 21.14 -3.59
C GLN A 34 0.62 22.59 -3.11
N ARG A 35 -0.49 23.32 -3.19
CA ARG A 35 -0.59 24.72 -2.74
C ARG A 35 -1.19 24.79 -1.34
N ALA A 36 -2.21 23.97 -1.06
CA ALA A 36 -2.98 23.98 0.18
C ALA A 36 -2.18 23.47 1.39
N TYR A 37 -1.33 22.46 1.19
CA TYR A 37 -0.53 21.86 2.26
C TYR A 37 0.88 22.43 2.36
N LEU A 38 1.19 23.56 1.73
CA LEU A 38 2.47 24.24 1.92
C LEU A 38 2.63 24.62 3.40
N PRO A 39 3.62 24.05 4.13
CA PRO A 39 3.75 24.23 5.58
C PRO A 39 4.40 25.57 5.92
N THR A 40 3.92 26.68 5.34
CA THR A 40 4.57 27.99 5.46
C THR A 40 4.59 28.46 6.91
N TYR A 41 3.42 28.45 7.56
CA TYR A 41 3.30 28.89 8.94
C TYR A 41 3.76 27.83 9.96
N SER A 42 3.46 26.55 9.71
CA SER A 42 3.89 25.47 10.61
C SER A 42 5.40 25.30 10.62
N ALA A 43 6.09 25.40 9.49
CA ALA A 43 7.57 25.36 9.46
C ALA A 43 8.17 26.53 10.27
N HIS A 44 7.60 27.74 10.14
CA HIS A 44 8.01 28.88 10.95
C HIS A 44 7.77 28.63 12.45
N ARG A 45 6.60 28.11 12.83
CA ARG A 45 6.30 27.75 14.23
C ARG A 45 7.21 26.66 14.79
N VAL A 46 7.57 25.65 14.00
CA VAL A 46 8.55 24.61 14.38
C VAL A 46 9.90 25.25 14.68
N GLN A 47 10.37 26.15 13.82
CA GLN A 47 11.65 26.82 14.02
C GLN A 47 11.66 27.65 15.32
N GLN A 48 10.61 28.45 15.55
CA GLN A 48 10.46 29.24 16.78
C GLN A 48 10.41 28.35 18.03
N ALA A 49 9.66 27.24 17.96
CA ALA A 49 9.52 26.29 19.05
C ALA A 49 10.85 25.64 19.44
N VAL A 50 11.63 25.19 18.45
CA VAL A 50 12.94 24.57 18.68
C VAL A 50 13.92 25.58 19.26
N GLN A 51 13.99 26.80 18.71
CA GLN A 51 14.85 27.87 19.22
C GLN A 51 14.52 28.22 20.67
N TYR A 52 13.22 28.32 21.01
CA TYR A 52 12.79 28.57 22.38
C TYR A 52 13.19 27.44 23.33
N ALA A 53 12.97 26.17 22.94
CA ALA A 53 13.36 25.02 23.75
C ALA A 53 14.88 24.99 24.02
N ASP A 54 15.69 25.32 23.01
CA ASP A 54 17.15 25.42 23.17
C ASP A 54 17.56 26.52 24.14
N LEU A 55 16.96 27.71 24.06
CA LEU A 55 17.23 28.82 24.98
C LEU A 55 16.86 28.45 26.42
N VAL A 56 15.68 27.86 26.63
CA VAL A 56 15.24 27.42 27.97
C VAL A 56 16.18 26.36 28.55
N GLY A 57 16.69 25.44 27.71
CA GLY A 57 17.65 24.42 28.12
C GLY A 57 19.01 25.00 28.56
N ILE A 58 19.44 26.13 27.99
CA ILE A 58 20.69 26.82 28.36
C ILE A 58 20.50 27.64 29.63
N GLU A 59 19.41 28.40 29.74
CA GLU A 59 19.18 29.34 30.83
C GLU A 59 18.82 28.68 32.17
N GLN A 60 18.55 27.36 32.20
CA GLN A 60 18.06 26.61 33.37
C GLN A 60 17.00 27.41 34.15
N ARG A 61 16.05 27.98 33.40
CA ARG A 61 15.15 29.02 33.92
C ARG A 61 14.42 28.50 35.15
N ALA A 62 14.67 29.13 36.31
CA ALA A 62 14.02 28.75 37.56
C ALA A 62 12.50 28.81 37.38
N GLN A 63 11.81 27.72 37.73
CA GLN A 63 10.36 27.62 37.65
C GLN A 63 9.75 28.74 38.50
N GLY A 64 9.07 29.69 37.85
CA GLY A 64 8.40 30.80 38.52
C GLY A 64 7.28 30.32 39.45
N SER A 65 6.72 31.25 40.24
CA SER A 65 5.56 30.97 41.10
C SER A 65 4.44 30.32 40.29
N ARG A 66 4.00 29.11 40.69
CA ARG A 66 2.96 28.33 40.02
C ARG A 66 1.59 28.63 40.61
N ARG A 67 0.55 28.63 39.77
CA ARG A 67 -0.84 28.63 40.22
C ARG A 67 -1.19 27.21 40.69
N ASN A 68 -1.82 27.09 41.85
CA ASN A 68 -2.28 25.81 42.38
C ASN A 68 -3.74 25.95 42.87
N PRO A 69 -4.72 25.27 42.24
CA PRO A 69 -4.57 24.40 41.07
C PRO A 69 -4.28 25.18 39.76
N PRO A 70 -3.60 24.57 38.78
CA PRO A 70 -3.46 25.14 37.43
C PRO A 70 -4.81 25.20 36.72
N GLU A 71 -4.93 26.06 35.70
CA GLU A 71 -6.15 26.13 34.87
C GLU A 71 -6.24 24.97 33.87
N LEU A 72 -5.10 24.51 33.35
CA LEU A 72 -5.02 23.48 32.32
C LEU A 72 -3.79 22.58 32.57
N CYS A 73 -4.01 21.28 32.68
CA CYS A 73 -2.93 20.29 32.63
C CYS A 73 -2.76 19.75 31.21
N ILE A 74 -1.53 19.70 30.72
CA ILE A 74 -1.17 19.30 29.36
C ILE A 74 -0.37 18.02 29.43
N GLY A 75 -0.98 16.94 28.95
CA GLY A 75 -0.42 15.61 28.89
C GLY A 75 0.13 15.26 27.52
N VAL A 76 1.40 14.81 27.44
CA VAL A 76 2.05 14.40 26.19
C VAL A 76 2.68 13.01 26.34
N PRO A 77 2.03 11.92 25.89
CA PRO A 77 2.70 10.64 25.70
C PRO A 77 3.59 10.69 24.45
N SER A 78 4.89 10.47 24.62
CA SER A 78 5.90 10.54 23.56
C SER A 78 6.51 9.17 23.30
N VAL A 79 6.49 8.74 22.04
CA VAL A 79 7.00 7.42 21.62
C VAL A 79 8.33 7.56 20.88
N GLN A 80 9.26 6.64 21.14
CA GLN A 80 10.54 6.61 20.43
C GLN A 80 10.31 6.41 18.92
N ARG A 81 10.97 7.24 18.10
CA ARG A 81 11.07 7.06 16.65
C ARG A 81 12.53 7.20 16.24
N ASP A 82 13.00 6.32 15.36
CA ASP A 82 14.41 6.33 14.93
C ASP A 82 14.75 7.56 14.09
N GLY A 83 15.72 8.34 14.58
CA GLY A 83 16.30 9.49 13.88
C GLY A 83 15.42 10.74 13.79
N ILE A 84 14.25 10.78 14.44
CA ILE A 84 13.37 11.96 14.46
C ILE A 84 12.73 12.09 15.85
N SER A 85 12.83 13.28 16.45
CA SER A 85 12.03 13.68 17.61
C SER A 85 11.12 14.86 17.24
N TYR A 86 9.83 14.72 17.56
CA TYR A 86 8.85 15.80 17.41
C TYR A 86 8.56 16.51 18.74
N LEU A 87 8.78 15.83 19.88
CA LEU A 87 8.43 16.28 21.22
C LEU A 87 8.97 17.69 21.54
N LYS A 88 10.22 17.96 21.15
CA LYS A 88 10.85 19.27 21.33
C LYS A 88 10.07 20.40 20.66
N SER A 89 9.63 20.18 19.42
CA SER A 89 8.86 21.16 18.66
C SER A 89 7.44 21.33 19.22
N THR A 90 6.82 20.24 19.70
CA THR A 90 5.50 20.29 20.34
C THR A 90 5.53 21.10 21.62
N LEU A 91 6.40 20.73 22.57
CA LEU A 91 6.55 21.46 23.84
C LEU A 91 7.01 22.91 23.63
N GLY A 92 7.93 23.13 22.69
CA GLY A 92 8.37 24.46 22.32
C GLY A 92 7.22 25.32 21.80
N SER A 93 6.34 24.77 20.95
CA SER A 93 5.22 25.52 20.37
C SER A 93 4.10 25.80 21.38
N LEU A 94 3.93 24.94 22.38
CA LEU A 94 2.99 25.11 23.48
C LEU A 94 3.41 26.23 24.43
N GLN A 95 4.71 26.41 24.66
CA GLN A 95 5.23 27.36 25.64
C GLN A 95 5.76 28.67 25.04
N HIS A 96 6.20 28.65 23.77
CA HIS A 96 6.68 29.85 23.09
C HIS A 96 5.56 30.89 23.00
N GLY A 97 5.82 32.10 23.51
CA GLY A 97 4.91 33.24 23.44
C GLY A 97 4.01 33.41 24.68
N LEU A 98 4.06 32.47 25.63
CA LEU A 98 3.35 32.61 26.90
C LEU A 98 4.01 33.65 27.80
N SER A 99 3.20 34.46 28.47
CA SER A 99 3.68 35.28 29.59
C SER A 99 4.04 34.41 30.81
N ALA A 100 4.75 34.97 31.78
CA ALA A 100 5.07 34.27 33.02
C ALA A 100 3.79 33.86 33.79
N GLU A 101 2.75 34.70 33.76
CA GLU A 101 1.46 34.42 34.40
C GLU A 101 0.71 33.31 33.66
N GLU A 102 0.72 33.33 32.33
CA GLU A 102 0.10 32.28 31.53
C GLU A 102 0.79 30.93 31.72
N ARG A 103 2.13 30.91 31.70
CA ARG A 103 2.91 29.68 31.97
C ARG A 103 2.67 29.15 33.38
N ALA A 104 2.48 30.03 34.38
CA ALA A 104 2.17 29.65 35.76
C ALA A 104 0.79 29.00 35.91
N GLY A 105 -0.14 29.26 34.98
CA GLY A 105 -1.45 28.61 34.91
C GLY A 105 -1.42 27.20 34.29
N LEU A 106 -0.33 26.80 33.63
CA LEU A 106 -0.23 25.52 32.93
C LEU A 106 0.64 24.51 33.69
N SER A 107 0.26 23.24 33.64
CA SER A 107 1.07 22.12 34.13
C SER A 107 1.39 21.16 32.97
N PHE A 108 2.66 20.82 32.76
CA PHE A 108 3.11 19.92 31.70
C PHE A 108 3.50 18.56 32.27
N VAL A 109 2.78 17.51 31.86
CA VAL A 109 3.03 16.11 32.19
C VAL A 109 3.46 15.37 30.93
N VAL A 110 4.67 14.84 30.90
CA VAL A 110 5.21 14.17 29.70
C VAL A 110 5.64 12.75 30.04
N LEU A 111 5.11 11.77 29.31
CA LEU A 111 5.50 10.37 29.49
C LEU A 111 6.35 9.93 28.30
N LEU A 112 7.60 9.53 28.56
CA LEU A 112 8.41 8.83 27.57
C LEU A 112 7.95 7.37 27.56
N ALA A 113 7.20 6.99 26.54
CA ALA A 113 6.31 5.83 26.50
C ALA A 113 7.03 4.50 26.21
N HIS A 114 8.09 4.21 26.95
CA HIS A 114 8.84 2.95 26.90
C HIS A 114 9.28 2.57 28.33
N THR A 115 9.21 1.27 28.69
CA THR A 115 9.60 0.80 30.04
C THR A 115 11.04 1.18 30.42
N ASP A 116 11.94 1.12 29.45
CA ASP A 116 13.26 1.76 29.49
C ASP A 116 13.24 3.14 28.82
N GLN A 117 13.00 4.20 29.59
CA GLN A 117 12.88 5.56 29.08
C GLN A 117 14.17 6.10 28.45
N LYS A 118 15.34 5.52 28.77
CA LYS A 118 16.64 5.93 28.22
C LYS A 118 16.76 5.71 26.71
N ARG A 119 15.89 4.87 26.15
CA ARG A 119 15.82 4.63 24.70
C ARG A 119 15.20 5.80 23.93
N HIS A 120 14.45 6.68 24.60
CA HIS A 120 13.88 7.84 23.96
C HIS A 120 15.00 8.88 23.68
N PRO A 121 15.12 9.42 22.46
CA PRO A 121 16.21 10.34 22.08
C PRO A 121 16.27 11.61 22.94
N ASP A 122 15.11 12.04 23.45
CA ASP A 122 15.00 13.22 24.30
C ASP A 122 15.21 12.96 25.79
N TYR A 123 15.46 11.71 26.19
CA TYR A 123 15.73 11.37 27.58
C TYR A 123 16.98 12.11 28.10
N GLY A 124 16.85 12.76 29.27
CA GLY A 124 17.96 13.46 29.91
C GLY A 124 18.38 14.78 29.23
N GLN A 125 17.63 15.27 28.24
CA GLN A 125 17.93 16.53 27.59
C GLN A 125 17.62 17.73 28.52
N PRO A 126 18.51 18.74 28.63
CA PRO A 126 18.31 19.89 29.53
C PRO A 126 17.02 20.68 29.27
N TRP A 127 16.66 20.83 27.99
CA TRP A 127 15.43 21.51 27.59
C TRP A 127 14.17 20.77 28.09
N LEU A 128 14.18 19.42 28.08
CA LEU A 128 13.04 18.63 28.51
C LEU A 128 12.79 18.81 30.00
N THR A 129 13.85 18.67 30.82
CA THR A 129 13.77 18.86 32.27
C THR A 129 13.31 20.27 32.65
N SER A 130 13.68 21.28 31.87
CA SER A 130 13.34 22.68 32.16
C SER A 130 11.90 23.04 31.74
N MET A 131 11.35 22.32 30.76
CA MET A 131 10.02 22.62 30.19
C MET A 131 8.89 21.80 30.80
N VAL A 132 9.19 20.66 31.39
CA VAL A 132 8.20 19.72 31.94
C VAL A 132 8.08 19.88 33.45
N ASP A 133 6.84 19.85 33.96
CA ASP A 133 6.57 19.93 35.40
C ASP A 133 6.58 18.53 36.05
N LYS A 134 6.16 17.49 35.32
CA LYS A 134 6.22 16.09 35.75
C LYS A 134 6.60 15.15 34.61
N LEU A 135 7.61 14.31 34.84
CA LEU A 135 8.06 13.27 33.91
C LEU A 135 7.82 11.87 34.54
N PRO A 136 6.58 11.36 34.55
CA PRO A 136 6.27 10.05 35.14
C PRO A 136 7.09 8.92 34.52
N SER A 137 7.44 7.94 35.36
CA SER A 137 8.15 6.73 34.96
C SER A 137 7.32 5.49 35.28
N TYR A 138 7.45 4.46 34.45
CA TYR A 138 6.87 3.15 34.78
C TYR A 138 7.49 2.55 36.05
N GLN A 139 8.71 2.97 36.41
CA GLN A 139 9.42 2.48 37.60
C GLN A 139 8.81 2.99 38.91
N ASP A 140 7.98 4.04 38.86
CA ASP A 140 7.37 4.66 40.04
C ASP A 140 6.33 3.72 40.69
N ASP A 141 5.81 2.74 39.95
CA ASP A 141 4.79 1.80 40.38
C ASP A 141 5.10 0.39 39.83
N PRO A 142 5.44 -0.58 40.70
CA PRO A 142 5.79 -1.95 40.28
C PRO A 142 4.70 -2.63 39.45
N GLU A 143 3.42 -2.37 39.73
CA GLU A 143 2.31 -2.95 38.96
C GLU A 143 2.23 -2.33 37.56
N ARG A 144 2.43 -1.01 37.44
CA ARG A 144 2.50 -0.34 36.13
C ARG A 144 3.67 -0.87 35.30
N LEU A 145 4.83 -1.05 35.93
CA LEU A 145 6.01 -1.59 35.24
C LEU A 145 5.76 -3.01 34.73
N ALA A 146 5.20 -3.88 35.58
CA ALA A 146 4.90 -5.25 35.20
C ALA A 146 3.90 -5.28 34.02
N LEU A 147 2.84 -4.48 34.09
CA LEU A 147 1.83 -4.41 33.05
C LEU A 147 2.39 -3.86 31.73
N ALA A 148 3.17 -2.78 31.78
CA ALA A 148 3.82 -2.19 30.60
C ALA A 148 4.76 -3.19 29.91
N LYS A 149 5.56 -3.93 30.68
CA LYS A 149 6.45 -4.98 30.14
C LYS A 149 5.67 -6.08 29.44
N VAL A 150 4.56 -6.53 30.00
CA VAL A 150 3.70 -7.55 29.35
C VAL A 150 3.12 -7.01 28.04
N MET A 151 2.65 -5.75 28.03
CA MET A 151 2.10 -5.12 26.82
C MET A 151 3.16 -4.92 25.73
N GLU A 152 4.40 -4.59 26.09
CA GLU A 152 5.54 -4.49 25.16
C GLU A 152 5.97 -5.86 24.62
N LEU A 153 6.03 -6.90 25.46
CA LEU A 153 6.36 -8.27 25.06
C LEU A 153 5.33 -8.86 24.08
N ASN A 154 4.05 -8.60 24.32
CA ASN A 154 2.97 -9.06 23.45
C ASN A 154 2.89 -8.32 22.10
N GLN A 155 3.69 -7.26 21.91
CA GLN A 155 3.70 -6.39 20.72
C GLN A 155 2.32 -5.81 20.35
N THR A 156 1.37 -5.76 21.30
CA THR A 156 0.03 -5.21 21.07
C THR A 156 0.04 -3.70 21.29
N HIS A 157 0.08 -2.94 20.20
CA HIS A 157 0.17 -1.48 20.25
C HIS A 157 -1.05 -0.79 20.88
N ALA A 158 -2.28 -1.21 20.53
CA ALA A 158 -3.49 -0.53 20.98
C ALA A 158 -3.69 -0.60 22.51
N PRO A 159 -3.46 -1.74 23.19
CA PRO A 159 -3.44 -1.79 24.66
C PRO A 159 -2.39 -0.87 25.28
N LYS A 160 -1.15 -0.91 24.78
CA LYS A 160 -0.04 -0.10 25.30
C LYS A 160 -0.30 1.40 25.17
N SER A 161 -0.72 1.86 23.99
CA SER A 161 -1.04 3.26 23.74
C SER A 161 -2.17 3.77 24.65
N LYS A 162 -3.24 2.98 24.87
CA LYS A 162 -4.30 3.34 25.83
C LYS A 162 -3.79 3.40 27.27
N PHE A 163 -2.93 2.45 27.64
CA PHE A 163 -2.32 2.42 28.97
C PHE A 163 -1.47 3.68 29.21
N ASP A 164 -0.64 4.06 28.24
CA ASP A 164 0.19 5.27 28.30
C ASP A 164 -0.64 6.55 28.36
N TYR A 165 -1.71 6.61 27.57
CA TYR A 165 -2.69 7.69 27.61
C TYR A 165 -3.34 7.81 29.00
N SER A 166 -3.70 6.68 29.62
CA SER A 166 -4.31 6.66 30.96
C SER A 166 -3.35 7.11 32.06
N ILE A 167 -2.05 6.81 31.96
CA ILE A 167 -1.04 7.26 32.92
C ILE A 167 -0.94 8.78 32.88
N VAL A 168 -0.78 9.35 31.69
CA VAL A 168 -0.68 10.81 31.52
C VAL A 168 -1.95 11.52 32.01
N MET A 169 -3.12 10.96 31.69
CA MET A 169 -4.40 11.47 32.13
C MET A 169 -4.57 11.44 33.65
N GLU A 170 -4.17 10.35 34.31
CA GLU A 170 -4.19 10.21 35.77
C GLU A 170 -3.21 11.17 36.46
N GLU A 171 -2.02 11.36 35.90
CA GLU A 171 -1.06 12.32 36.43
C GLU A 171 -1.53 13.77 36.27
N CYS A 172 -2.30 14.06 35.21
CA CYS A 172 -2.95 15.36 35.05
C CYS A 172 -4.15 15.57 35.97
N GLU A 173 -4.98 14.55 36.18
CA GLU A 173 -6.11 14.60 37.11
C GLU A 173 -5.64 14.96 38.53
N LYS A 174 -4.56 14.33 39.01
CA LYS A 174 -3.94 14.63 40.32
C LYS A 174 -3.52 16.10 40.53
N THR A 175 -3.38 16.89 39.47
CA THR A 175 -3.03 18.31 39.59
C THR A 175 -4.21 19.18 40.05
N GLY A 176 -5.44 18.66 39.98
CA GLY A 176 -6.66 19.44 40.26
C GLY A 176 -6.97 20.49 39.18
N ALA A 177 -6.35 20.40 38.00
CA ALA A 177 -6.63 21.31 36.89
C ALA A 177 -8.10 21.22 36.46
N ALA A 178 -8.72 22.38 36.17
CA ALA A 178 -10.11 22.44 35.71
C ALA A 178 -10.31 21.70 34.37
N TYR A 179 -9.29 21.72 33.52
CA TYR A 179 -9.28 21.02 32.24
C TYR A 179 -7.98 20.25 32.04
N ILE A 180 -8.07 19.17 31.24
CA ILE A 180 -6.95 18.30 30.90
C ILE A 180 -6.86 18.23 29.38
N LEU A 181 -5.79 18.79 28.81
CA LEU A 181 -5.45 18.66 27.39
C LEU A 181 -4.52 17.47 27.21
N ILE A 182 -4.92 16.47 26.45
CA ILE A 182 -4.02 15.41 25.99
C ILE A 182 -3.68 15.65 24.53
N VAL A 183 -2.38 15.63 24.21
CA VAL A 183 -1.85 15.85 22.86
C VAL A 183 -0.84 14.79 22.46
N GLU A 184 -0.81 14.45 21.18
CA GLU A 184 0.27 13.65 20.60
C GLU A 184 1.58 14.45 20.53
N ASP A 185 2.71 13.74 20.46
CA ASP A 185 4.05 14.34 20.43
C ASP A 185 4.47 14.91 19.07
N ASP A 186 3.62 14.80 18.04
CA ASP A 186 3.89 15.19 16.65
C ASP A 186 2.94 16.28 16.12
N VAL A 187 2.63 17.24 16.98
CA VAL A 187 1.77 18.40 16.71
C VAL A 187 2.50 19.73 16.95
N VAL A 188 2.05 20.79 16.27
CA VAL A 188 2.56 22.15 16.44
C VAL A 188 1.41 23.11 16.65
N PHE A 189 1.49 23.91 17.71
CA PHE A 189 0.46 24.88 18.08
C PHE A 189 0.67 26.26 17.43
N LEU A 190 -0.45 26.87 17.05
CA LEU A 190 -0.53 28.25 16.61
C LEU A 190 -0.10 29.18 17.74
N ASP A 191 0.59 30.27 17.41
CA ASP A 191 0.78 31.37 18.35
C ASP A 191 -0.58 31.90 18.90
N GLY A 192 -0.65 32.09 20.22
CA GLY A 192 -1.89 32.44 20.89
C GLY A 192 -2.93 31.30 20.96
N TRP A 193 -2.52 30.03 20.86
CA TRP A 193 -3.45 28.91 21.03
C TRP A 193 -4.19 28.93 22.38
N ARG A 194 -3.50 29.26 23.48
CA ARG A 194 -4.04 29.19 24.85
C ARG A 194 -5.31 30.01 25.00
N HIS A 195 -5.27 31.31 24.71
CA HIS A 195 -6.43 32.18 24.89
C HIS A 195 -7.62 31.73 24.02
N ARG A 196 -7.36 31.26 22.79
CA ARG A 196 -8.40 30.72 21.89
C ARG A 196 -9.02 29.45 22.46
N THR A 197 -8.20 28.54 23.00
CA THR A 197 -8.67 27.32 23.65
C THR A 197 -9.49 27.63 24.89
N MET A 198 -9.01 28.51 25.79
CA MET A 198 -9.74 28.86 27.01
C MET A 198 -11.08 29.55 26.71
N GLN A 199 -11.11 30.48 25.75
CA GLN A 199 -12.37 31.09 25.28
C GLN A 199 -13.32 30.06 24.66
N ALA A 200 -12.78 29.10 23.92
CA ALA A 200 -13.58 28.02 23.35
C ALA A 200 -14.14 27.07 24.42
N LEU A 201 -13.41 26.81 25.51
CA LEU A 201 -13.92 26.01 26.62
C LEU A 201 -15.09 26.69 27.32
N GLU A 202 -15.00 28.00 27.59
CA GLU A 202 -16.10 28.78 28.15
C GLU A 202 -17.35 28.70 27.24
N ALA A 203 -17.16 28.93 25.93
CA ALA A 203 -18.24 28.81 24.97
C ALA A 203 -18.82 27.39 24.85
N ALA A 204 -17.99 26.35 24.95
CA ALA A 204 -18.43 24.96 24.96
C ALA A 204 -19.29 24.65 26.19
N THR A 205 -18.87 25.12 27.38
CA THR A 205 -19.64 24.98 28.61
C THR A 205 -21.01 25.67 28.51
N THR A 206 -21.05 26.93 28.06
CA THR A 206 -22.32 27.64 27.87
C THR A 206 -23.24 26.91 26.90
N LYS A 207 -22.71 26.46 25.75
CA LYS A 207 -23.50 25.73 24.74
C LYS A 207 -23.98 24.36 25.21
N SER A 208 -23.23 23.68 26.07
CA SER A 208 -23.68 22.43 26.69
C SER A 208 -24.91 22.65 27.57
N TRP A 209 -24.93 23.73 28.37
CA TRP A 209 -26.09 24.09 29.19
C TRP A 209 -27.32 24.45 28.35
N GLU A 210 -27.14 25.11 27.20
CA GLU A 210 -28.23 25.42 26.27
C GLU A 210 -28.93 24.18 25.69
N VAL A 211 -28.27 23.03 25.69
CA VAL A 211 -28.82 21.75 25.22
C VAL A 211 -29.09 20.78 26.38
N ASP A 212 -29.33 21.31 27.58
CA ASP A 212 -29.67 20.57 28.81
C ASP A 212 -28.63 19.50 29.23
N HIS A 213 -27.36 19.67 28.85
CA HIS A 213 -26.26 18.83 29.32
C HIS A 213 -25.45 19.56 30.38
N THR A 214 -25.17 18.88 31.50
CA THR A 214 -24.36 19.44 32.59
C THR A 214 -22.89 19.58 32.21
N ASN A 215 -22.39 18.69 31.34
CA ASN A 215 -21.00 18.67 30.88
C ASN A 215 -20.87 18.16 29.44
N PHE A 216 -19.65 18.18 28.90
CA PHE A 216 -19.31 17.61 27.58
C PHE A 216 -18.11 16.65 27.69
N LEU A 217 -17.95 15.75 26.72
CA LEU A 217 -16.86 14.79 26.74
C LEU A 217 -15.51 15.45 26.49
N TYR A 218 -15.39 16.15 25.36
CA TYR A 218 -14.17 16.90 25.03
C TYR A 218 -14.44 18.09 24.09
N LEU A 219 -13.48 19.01 24.07
CA LEU A 219 -13.27 20.00 23.02
C LEU A 219 -12.07 19.58 22.15
N ARG A 220 -12.32 19.41 20.86
CA ARG A 220 -11.33 19.02 19.86
C ARG A 220 -10.62 20.25 19.29
N LEU A 221 -9.29 20.24 19.33
CA LEU A 221 -8.45 21.36 18.86
C LEU A 221 -7.96 21.20 17.42
N PHE A 222 -8.08 20.00 16.85
CA PHE A 222 -7.71 19.66 15.48
C PHE A 222 -8.63 18.58 14.91
N TYR A 223 -9.01 18.73 13.65
CA TYR A 223 -9.72 17.71 12.89
C TYR A 223 -9.31 17.79 11.42
N TYR A 224 -9.41 16.66 10.71
CA TYR A 224 -9.14 16.62 9.28
C TYR A 224 -10.36 17.07 8.47
N GLU A 225 -10.26 18.25 7.85
CA GLU A 225 -11.34 18.87 7.04
C GLU A 225 -11.81 18.02 5.85
N GLY A 226 -10.99 17.07 5.38
CA GLY A 226 -11.35 16.18 4.27
C GLY A 226 -12.51 15.23 4.55
N LEU A 227 -12.89 15.04 5.82
CA LEU A 227 -14.05 14.24 6.20
C LEU A 227 -15.35 15.05 6.26
N LEU A 228 -15.27 16.39 6.24
CA LEU A 228 -16.43 17.30 6.30
C LEU A 228 -17.06 17.55 4.92
N GLY A 229 -16.86 16.64 3.97
CA GLY A 229 -17.37 16.75 2.61
C GLY A 229 -18.83 16.30 2.44
N TRP A 230 -19.20 16.03 1.19
CA TRP A 230 -20.52 15.48 0.86
C TRP A 230 -20.59 14.00 1.26
N ASN A 231 -21.43 13.69 2.25
CA ASN A 231 -21.55 12.35 2.80
C ASN A 231 -22.72 11.59 2.16
N SER A 232 -22.49 10.34 1.73
CA SER A 232 -23.53 9.52 1.09
C SER A 232 -24.75 9.28 1.98
N GLU A 233 -24.57 9.30 3.30
CA GLU A 233 -25.62 9.13 4.30
C GLU A 233 -26.66 10.26 4.27
N SER A 234 -26.27 11.47 3.81
CA SER A 234 -27.13 12.65 3.76
C SER A 234 -27.73 12.90 2.37
N TRP A 235 -27.70 11.91 1.47
CA TRP A 235 -28.23 12.04 0.11
C TRP A 235 -29.70 12.50 0.04
N PRO A 236 -30.62 12.12 0.94
CA PRO A 236 -32.01 12.58 0.85
C PRO A 236 -32.12 14.09 1.09
N THR A 237 -31.33 14.62 2.03
CA THR A 237 -31.26 16.05 2.32
C THR A 237 -30.69 16.82 1.14
N TYR A 238 -29.65 16.29 0.49
CA TYR A 238 -29.04 16.89 -0.69
C TYR A 238 -30.00 16.93 -1.88
N LEU A 239 -30.72 15.83 -2.12
CA LEU A 239 -31.72 15.74 -3.17
C LEU A 239 -32.89 16.69 -2.89
N GLY A 240 -33.44 16.66 -1.67
CA GLY A 240 -34.52 17.55 -1.25
C GLY A 240 -34.15 19.02 -1.40
N SER A 241 -32.96 19.41 -0.96
CA SER A 241 -32.44 20.78 -1.11
C SER A 241 -32.28 21.17 -2.59
N SER A 242 -31.75 20.25 -3.42
CA SER A 242 -31.60 20.48 -4.86
C SER A 242 -32.94 20.68 -5.57
N LEU A 243 -33.95 19.86 -5.23
CA LEU A 243 -35.30 20.00 -5.75
C LEU A 243 -35.97 21.29 -5.28
N ALA A 244 -35.79 21.68 -4.02
CA ALA A 244 -36.31 22.93 -3.48
C ALA A 244 -35.74 24.15 -4.20
N VAL A 245 -34.43 24.15 -4.51
CA VAL A 245 -33.79 25.23 -5.28
C VAL A 245 -34.33 25.27 -6.71
N ILE A 246 -34.50 24.12 -7.38
CA ILE A 246 -35.10 24.06 -8.73
C ILE A 246 -36.53 24.60 -8.71
N ALA A 247 -37.35 24.19 -7.73
CA ALA A 247 -38.72 24.64 -7.58
C ALA A 247 -38.80 26.16 -7.29
N GLY A 248 -37.93 26.67 -6.43
CA GLY A 248 -37.85 28.10 -6.11
C GLY A 248 -37.48 28.97 -7.32
N VAL A 249 -36.49 28.55 -8.10
CA VAL A 249 -36.11 29.25 -9.35
C VAL A 249 -37.26 29.19 -10.37
N LEU A 250 -37.92 28.04 -10.52
CA LEU A 250 -39.07 27.88 -11.39
C LEU A 250 -40.22 28.81 -10.98
N TRP A 251 -40.52 28.88 -9.68
CA TRP A 251 -41.55 29.77 -9.14
C TRP A 251 -41.22 31.24 -9.41
N LEU A 252 -39.96 31.65 -9.19
CA LEU A 252 -39.49 33.00 -9.51
C LEU A 252 -39.63 33.34 -11.00
N LEU A 253 -39.30 32.40 -11.89
CA LEU A 253 -39.46 32.56 -13.34
C LEU A 253 -40.94 32.66 -13.75
N LEU A 254 -41.83 31.91 -13.09
CA LEU A 254 -43.27 31.99 -13.32
C LEU A 254 -43.84 33.33 -12.82
N LEU A 255 -43.44 33.79 -11.64
CA LEU A 255 -43.85 35.09 -11.11
C LEU A 255 -43.37 36.23 -12.00
N THR A 256 -42.10 36.23 -12.39
CA THR A 256 -41.57 37.28 -13.29
C THR A 256 -42.29 37.28 -14.63
N ARG A 257 -42.61 36.12 -15.20
CA ARG A 257 -43.44 36.02 -16.41
C ARG A 257 -44.87 36.51 -16.20
N TRP A 258 -45.45 36.29 -15.03
CA TRP A 258 -46.82 36.68 -14.72
C TRP A 258 -46.95 38.19 -14.51
N TYR A 259 -46.08 38.77 -13.68
CA TYR A 259 -46.16 40.16 -13.24
C TYR A 259 -45.41 41.17 -14.12
N ILE A 260 -44.45 40.73 -14.95
CA ILE A 260 -43.68 41.63 -15.84
C ILE A 260 -44.03 41.32 -17.30
N PRO A 261 -44.92 42.11 -17.94
CA PRO A 261 -45.36 41.84 -19.32
C PRO A 261 -44.22 41.78 -20.34
N ALA A 262 -43.21 42.64 -20.19
CA ALA A 262 -42.03 42.68 -21.06
C ALA A 262 -41.19 41.39 -21.00
N ALA A 263 -41.16 40.71 -19.85
CA ALA A 263 -40.42 39.46 -19.67
C ALA A 263 -41.04 38.28 -20.44
N ARG A 264 -42.32 38.37 -20.83
CA ARG A 264 -43.02 37.30 -21.56
C ARG A 264 -42.42 37.02 -22.94
N LEU A 265 -41.80 38.03 -23.56
CA LEU A 265 -41.12 37.93 -24.85
C LEU A 265 -39.83 37.10 -24.75
N TYR A 266 -39.13 37.16 -23.61
CA TYR A 266 -37.84 36.52 -23.40
C TYR A 266 -37.96 35.15 -22.69
N LEU A 267 -38.90 35.01 -21.75
CA LEU A 267 -39.11 33.78 -20.97
C LEU A 267 -39.97 32.76 -21.75
N THR A 268 -39.46 32.26 -22.87
CA THR A 268 -40.14 31.27 -23.72
C THR A 268 -40.13 29.86 -23.09
N ARG A 269 -40.99 28.95 -23.58
CA ARG A 269 -41.01 27.53 -23.13
C ARG A 269 -39.63 26.86 -23.24
N SER A 270 -38.86 27.21 -24.28
CA SER A 270 -37.50 26.69 -24.48
C SER A 270 -36.52 27.18 -23.41
N VAL A 271 -36.66 28.43 -22.96
CA VAL A 271 -35.87 28.98 -21.84
C VAL A 271 -36.21 28.27 -20.54
N PHE A 272 -37.49 28.06 -20.23
CA PHE A 272 -37.88 27.28 -19.05
C PHE A 272 -37.29 25.87 -19.05
N LEU A 273 -37.45 25.14 -20.15
CA LEU A 273 -36.91 23.78 -20.28
C LEU A 273 -35.39 23.77 -20.15
N SER A 274 -34.69 24.71 -20.79
CA SER A 274 -33.23 24.78 -20.72
C SER A 274 -32.76 25.11 -19.30
N THR A 275 -33.40 26.06 -18.60
CA THR A 275 -33.08 26.39 -17.21
C THR A 275 -33.20 25.18 -16.30
N ILE A 276 -34.30 24.44 -16.39
CA ILE A 276 -34.59 23.30 -15.51
C ILE A 276 -33.69 22.09 -15.81
N PHE A 277 -33.48 21.76 -17.09
CA PHE A 277 -32.82 20.52 -17.48
C PHE A 277 -31.34 20.67 -17.82
N VAL A 278 -30.83 21.90 -17.98
CA VAL A 278 -29.42 22.15 -18.34
C VAL A 278 -28.74 23.05 -17.30
N PHE A 279 -29.24 24.26 -17.07
CA PHE A 279 -28.51 25.22 -16.21
C PHE A 279 -28.56 24.84 -14.73
N MET A 280 -29.73 24.51 -14.20
CA MET A 280 -29.86 24.15 -12.79
C MET A 280 -29.06 22.88 -12.44
N PRO A 281 -29.13 21.77 -13.20
CA PRO A 281 -28.30 20.60 -12.94
C PRO A 281 -26.80 20.89 -13.02
N LEU A 282 -26.36 21.73 -13.96
CA LEU A 282 -24.95 22.13 -14.06
C LEU A 282 -24.49 22.97 -12.85
N LEU A 283 -25.29 23.92 -12.39
CA LEU A 283 -24.98 24.72 -11.19
C LEU A 283 -24.94 23.85 -9.93
N ILE A 284 -25.88 22.91 -9.79
CA ILE A 284 -25.89 21.93 -8.70
C ILE A 284 -24.61 21.05 -8.77
N LEU A 285 -24.24 20.59 -9.97
CA LEU A 285 -23.00 19.83 -10.15
C LEU A 285 -21.78 20.66 -9.74
N PHE A 286 -21.71 21.94 -10.12
CA PHE A 286 -20.62 22.82 -9.71
C PHE A 286 -20.61 23.10 -8.21
N PHE A 287 -21.78 23.20 -7.56
CA PHE A 287 -21.90 23.34 -6.11
C PHE A 287 -21.29 22.13 -5.39
N PHE A 288 -21.63 20.91 -5.80
CA PHE A 288 -21.02 19.70 -5.23
C PHE A 288 -19.54 19.57 -5.61
N ALA A 289 -19.16 19.91 -6.84
CA ALA A 289 -17.76 19.86 -7.29
C ALA A 289 -16.88 20.90 -6.59
N ALA A 290 -17.44 22.02 -6.13
CA ALA A 290 -16.73 23.05 -5.39
C ALA A 290 -16.25 22.59 -4.01
N GLY A 291 -16.85 21.55 -3.44
CA GLY A 291 -16.50 21.00 -2.13
C GLY A 291 -17.33 21.60 -1.00
N GLY A 292 -17.58 20.78 0.03
CA GLY A 292 -18.42 21.14 1.17
C GLY A 292 -17.85 22.30 1.96
N ASN A 293 -16.57 22.25 2.33
CA ASN A 293 -15.96 23.31 3.15
C ASN A 293 -15.77 24.63 2.40
N CYS A 294 -15.66 24.60 1.06
CA CYS A 294 -15.54 25.81 0.26
C CYS A 294 -16.86 26.58 0.20
N VAL A 295 -17.97 25.85 0.03
CA VAL A 295 -19.28 26.47 -0.21
C VAL A 295 -20.08 26.63 1.08
N LEU A 296 -19.91 25.71 2.01
CA LEU A 296 -20.55 25.68 3.33
C LEU A 296 -19.46 25.47 4.42
N PRO A 297 -18.57 26.46 4.63
CA PRO A 297 -17.53 26.35 5.66
C PRO A 297 -18.15 26.24 7.05
N GLN A 298 -17.47 25.50 7.93
CA GLN A 298 -17.84 25.48 9.34
C GLN A 298 -17.79 26.90 9.93
N PRO A 299 -18.77 27.29 10.76
CA PRO A 299 -18.77 28.60 11.39
C PRO A 299 -17.57 28.70 12.34
N ALA A 300 -17.01 29.91 12.44
CA ALA A 300 -15.96 30.20 13.42
C ALA A 300 -16.51 30.07 14.84
N GLY A 301 -15.67 29.56 15.76
CA GLY A 301 -16.00 29.27 17.15
C GLY A 301 -16.24 27.78 17.40
N VAL A 302 -17.01 27.52 18.45
CA VAL A 302 -17.31 26.17 18.94
C VAL A 302 -18.57 25.63 18.29
N HIS A 303 -18.52 24.42 17.77
CA HIS A 303 -19.65 23.75 17.13
C HIS A 303 -19.64 22.25 17.40
N LEU A 304 -20.83 21.65 17.40
CA LEU A 304 -20.99 20.23 17.71
C LEU A 304 -20.45 19.40 16.55
N MET A 305 -19.62 18.41 16.85
CA MET A 305 -18.99 17.56 15.85
C MET A 305 -19.05 16.07 16.28
N PRO A 306 -20.24 15.45 16.23
CA PRO A 306 -20.44 14.07 16.68
C PRO A 306 -20.13 13.04 15.58
N LYS A 307 -19.92 13.47 14.33
CA LYS A 307 -19.73 12.60 13.17
C LYS A 307 -18.69 13.19 12.21
N ASN A 308 -18.16 12.35 11.33
CA ASN A 308 -17.29 12.73 10.22
C ASN A 308 -16.03 13.49 10.66
N ALA A 309 -15.47 13.09 11.79
CA ALA A 309 -14.35 13.75 12.41
C ALA A 309 -13.33 12.71 12.85
N CYS A 310 -12.18 12.66 12.18
CA CYS A 310 -11.07 11.82 12.61
C CYS A 310 -10.13 12.55 13.56
N CYS A 311 -9.49 11.70 14.37
CA CYS A 311 -8.16 11.85 14.92
C CYS A 311 -8.11 12.60 16.26
N GLY A 312 -7.45 11.98 17.24
CA GLY A 312 -7.40 12.41 18.64
C GLY A 312 -6.12 13.14 19.03
N GLN A 313 -5.45 13.83 18.10
CA GLN A 313 -4.13 14.41 18.35
C GLN A 313 -4.11 15.52 19.40
N GLY A 314 -5.28 16.12 19.70
CA GLY A 314 -5.41 17.19 20.68
C GLY A 314 -6.84 17.35 21.16
N LEU A 315 -7.12 16.82 22.34
CA LEU A 315 -8.44 16.81 22.98
C LEU A 315 -8.34 17.42 24.38
N VAL A 316 -9.23 18.37 24.68
CA VAL A 316 -9.38 18.96 26.02
C VAL A 316 -10.59 18.37 26.70
N PHE A 317 -10.40 17.78 27.87
CA PHE A 317 -11.43 17.16 28.68
C PHE A 317 -11.71 17.99 29.93
N PRO A 318 -12.96 18.14 30.37
CA PRO A 318 -13.28 18.63 31.71
C PRO A 318 -12.73 17.69 32.78
N HIS A 319 -12.31 18.24 33.92
CA HIS A 319 -11.76 17.45 35.03
C HIS A 319 -12.69 16.31 35.48
N GLU A 320 -13.97 16.63 35.74
CA GLU A 320 -14.97 15.67 36.22
C GLU A 320 -15.16 14.50 35.24
N THR A 321 -15.25 14.80 33.94
CA THR A 321 -15.35 13.77 32.89
C THR A 321 -14.13 12.83 32.89
N VAL A 322 -12.94 13.34 33.17
CA VAL A 322 -11.75 12.49 33.28
C VAL A 322 -11.81 11.59 34.52
N ALA A 323 -12.13 12.18 35.68
CA ALA A 323 -12.14 11.48 36.96
C ALA A 323 -13.25 10.42 37.06
N ASP A 324 -14.47 10.78 36.66
CA ASP A 324 -15.68 10.00 36.90
C ASP A 324 -16.01 9.02 35.76
N GLU A 325 -15.61 9.35 34.53
CA GLU A 325 -16.00 8.58 33.34
C GLU A 325 -14.80 7.91 32.65
N LEU A 326 -13.82 8.70 32.19
CA LEU A 326 -12.77 8.20 31.31
C LEU A 326 -11.75 7.31 32.03
N LEU A 327 -11.22 7.72 33.19
CA LEU A 327 -10.24 6.91 33.92
C LEU A 327 -10.83 5.54 34.33
N PRO A 328 -12.06 5.44 34.88
CA PRO A 328 -12.72 4.14 35.09
C PRO A 328 -12.89 3.32 33.81
N LEU A 329 -13.25 3.96 32.69
CA LEU A 329 -13.40 3.30 31.39
C LEU A 329 -12.07 2.70 30.90
N PHE A 330 -10.99 3.46 30.95
CA PHE A 330 -9.64 2.98 30.59
C PHE A 330 -9.19 1.85 31.52
N ARG A 331 -9.45 1.98 32.83
CA ARG A 331 -9.05 0.98 33.84
C ARG A 331 -9.79 -0.35 33.69
N SER A 332 -11.05 -0.34 33.29
CA SER A 332 -11.86 -1.55 33.08
C SER A 332 -11.59 -2.24 31.74
N ASN A 333 -11.11 -1.51 30.72
CA ASN A 333 -10.93 -2.00 29.36
C ASN A 333 -9.47 -1.97 28.87
N ARG A 334 -8.50 -2.11 29.79
CA ARG A 334 -7.05 -1.96 29.50
C ARG A 334 -6.54 -2.86 28.36
N TRP A 335 -7.15 -4.03 28.19
CA TRP A 335 -6.76 -5.04 27.18
C TRP A 335 -7.51 -4.93 25.86
N SER A 336 -8.43 -3.97 25.72
CA SER A 336 -9.14 -3.76 24.45
C SER A 336 -8.15 -3.52 23.32
N GLN A 337 -8.41 -4.10 22.15
CA GLN A 337 -7.59 -3.90 20.94
C GLN A 337 -8.03 -2.69 20.11
N VAL A 338 -9.10 -2.00 20.53
CA VAL A 338 -9.58 -0.78 19.86
C VAL A 338 -8.57 0.35 20.09
N PRO A 339 -8.15 1.10 19.04
CA PRO A 339 -7.30 2.28 19.18
C PRO A 339 -7.88 3.34 20.14
N THR A 340 -7.03 4.14 20.78
CA THR A 340 -7.42 5.10 21.83
C THR A 340 -8.49 6.10 21.34
N ASP A 341 -8.32 6.67 20.16
CA ASP A 341 -9.25 7.63 19.56
C ASP A 341 -10.64 6.99 19.32
N SER A 342 -10.65 5.83 18.67
CA SER A 342 -11.86 5.06 18.37
C SER A 342 -12.55 4.58 19.65
N PHE A 343 -11.79 4.30 20.70
CA PHE A 343 -12.31 3.88 21.99
C PHE A 343 -13.08 5.01 22.70
N ILE A 344 -12.55 6.24 22.67
CA ILE A 344 -13.23 7.43 23.20
C ILE A 344 -14.48 7.75 22.36
N GLU A 345 -14.40 7.65 21.03
CA GLU A 345 -15.57 7.88 20.15
C GLU A 345 -16.68 6.84 20.38
N GLN A 346 -16.34 5.56 20.54
CA GLN A 346 -17.32 4.51 20.87
C GLN A 346 -18.03 4.80 22.19
N TYR A 347 -17.28 5.25 23.21
CA TYR A 347 -17.89 5.67 24.48
C TYR A 347 -18.88 6.82 24.25
N ALA A 348 -18.47 7.87 23.53
CA ALA A 348 -19.32 9.01 23.21
C ALA A 348 -20.60 8.63 22.46
N ASP A 349 -20.50 7.70 21.50
CA ASP A 349 -21.65 7.21 20.73
C ASP A 349 -22.61 6.40 21.60
N THR A 350 -22.08 5.62 22.56
CA THR A 350 -22.92 4.81 23.48
C THR A 350 -23.62 5.63 24.55
N THR A 351 -22.98 6.67 25.08
CA THR A 351 -23.55 7.52 26.15
C THR A 351 -24.28 8.73 25.62
N GLY A 352 -24.13 9.05 24.33
CA GLY A 352 -24.64 10.29 23.74
C GLY A 352 -23.85 11.53 24.15
N ALA A 353 -22.63 11.37 24.67
CA ALA A 353 -21.85 12.48 25.20
C ALA A 353 -21.48 13.52 24.13
N LEU A 354 -21.54 14.80 24.53
CA LEU A 354 -21.30 15.93 23.62
C LEU A 354 -19.82 16.03 23.23
N ARG A 355 -19.59 16.20 21.92
CA ARG A 355 -18.25 16.37 21.33
C ARG A 355 -18.21 17.71 20.60
N TRP A 356 -17.44 18.64 21.15
CA TRP A 356 -17.28 19.97 20.59
C TRP A 356 -15.99 20.07 19.77
N ALA A 357 -15.97 20.92 18.75
CA ALA A 357 -14.77 21.23 17.97
C ALA A 357 -14.59 22.74 17.80
N LEU A 358 -13.32 23.18 17.78
CA LEU A 358 -12.94 24.57 17.59
C LEU A 358 -12.57 24.86 16.12
N THR A 359 -13.21 25.87 15.54
CA THR A 359 -12.90 26.40 14.20
C THR A 359 -12.49 27.88 14.27
N PRO A 360 -11.38 28.30 13.65
CA PRO A 360 -10.36 27.47 13.02
C PRO A 360 -9.58 26.64 14.05
N VAL A 361 -9.00 25.52 13.61
CA VAL A 361 -8.14 24.68 14.44
C VAL A 361 -6.93 25.47 14.96
N VAL A 362 -6.47 25.16 16.17
CA VAL A 362 -5.37 25.90 16.85
C VAL A 362 -4.03 25.17 16.81
N MET A 363 -3.99 24.01 16.16
CA MET A 363 -2.79 23.20 16.01
C MET A 363 -2.80 22.47 14.66
N GLN A 364 -1.63 21.98 14.25
CA GLN A 364 -1.45 21.18 13.05
C GLN A 364 -0.67 19.91 13.36
N HIS A 365 -1.11 18.77 12.82
CA HIS A 365 -0.34 17.53 12.83
C HIS A 365 0.86 17.62 11.87
N VAL A 366 2.08 17.41 12.37
CA VAL A 366 3.33 17.48 11.60
C VAL A 366 4.04 16.12 11.45
N GLY A 367 3.50 15.07 12.08
CA GLY A 367 4.03 13.71 12.01
C GLY A 367 4.02 13.11 10.60
N GLY A 368 5.18 13.09 9.94
CA GLY A 368 5.37 12.49 8.61
C GLY A 368 5.74 11.00 8.64
N ARG A 369 6.11 10.47 9.82
CA ARG A 369 6.42 9.05 10.07
C ARG A 369 5.64 8.59 11.29
N SER A 370 4.80 7.56 11.15
CA SER A 370 4.19 6.93 12.32
C SER A 370 5.25 6.15 13.09
N SER A 371 4.99 5.90 14.38
CA SER A 371 5.83 5.06 15.25
C SER A 371 5.87 3.58 14.83
N HIS A 372 5.11 3.19 13.80
CA HIS A 372 4.94 1.81 13.36
C HIS A 372 5.85 1.38 12.21
N GLY A 373 6.83 2.20 11.80
CA GLY A 373 7.64 1.89 10.61
C GLY A 373 6.85 1.80 9.30
N VAL A 374 5.52 1.92 9.36
CA VAL A 374 4.67 2.29 8.24
C VAL A 374 5.11 3.69 7.89
N GLN A 375 5.96 3.79 6.86
CA GLN A 375 5.91 4.98 6.04
C GLN A 375 4.43 5.18 5.77
N ARG A 376 3.83 6.21 6.38
CA ARG A 376 2.74 6.88 5.70
C ARG A 376 3.36 7.10 4.34
N ALA A 377 2.86 6.37 3.36
CA ALA A 377 3.01 6.81 2.01
C ALA A 377 2.25 8.15 2.00
N SER A 378 2.90 9.23 2.47
CA SER A 378 3.38 10.16 1.49
C SER A 378 3.84 9.25 0.35
N MET A 379 2.91 9.03 -0.59
CA MET A 379 3.24 9.32 -1.96
C MET A 379 4.23 10.45 -1.81
N ARG A 380 5.53 10.12 -1.87
CA ARG A 380 6.49 11.02 -2.47
C ARG A 380 5.86 11.17 -3.85
N ALA A 381 4.83 12.03 -3.92
CA ALA A 381 4.65 12.88 -5.04
C ALA A 381 6.03 13.50 -5.08
N PHE A 382 6.84 12.96 -5.98
CA PHE A 382 7.97 13.67 -6.49
C PHE A 382 7.29 14.90 -7.11
N ASN A 383 6.96 15.90 -6.27
CA ASN A 383 6.29 17.12 -6.65
C ASN A 383 7.09 17.87 -7.73
N PRO A 384 8.43 17.68 -7.86
CA PRO A 384 9.16 18.14 -9.02
C PRO A 384 8.87 17.37 -10.32
N PHE A 385 8.20 16.21 -10.30
CA PHE A 385 8.00 15.38 -11.49
C PHE A 385 7.46 16.19 -12.66
N PRO A 386 6.35 16.95 -12.52
CA PRO A 386 5.81 17.73 -13.63
C PRO A 386 6.71 18.92 -14.01
N THR A 387 7.58 19.38 -13.09
CA THR A 387 8.53 20.47 -13.34
C THR A 387 9.79 20.03 -14.07
N LEU A 388 10.07 18.72 -14.11
CA LEU A 388 11.18 18.20 -14.91
C LEU A 388 10.93 18.46 -16.41
N PRO A 389 11.98 18.69 -17.20
CA PRO A 389 11.89 18.62 -18.67
C PRO A 389 11.19 17.34 -19.14
N ALA A 390 10.44 17.44 -20.24
CA ALA A 390 9.63 16.33 -20.75
C ALA A 390 10.48 15.08 -21.01
N GLU A 391 11.72 15.27 -21.47
CA GLU A 391 12.68 14.21 -21.75
C GLU A 391 13.03 13.42 -20.48
N LEU A 392 13.20 14.11 -19.34
CA LEU A 392 13.49 13.45 -18.06
C LEU A 392 12.26 12.74 -17.50
N ARG A 393 11.06 13.31 -17.65
CA ARG A 393 9.82 12.64 -17.24
C ARG A 393 9.59 11.35 -18.01
N VAL A 394 9.77 11.40 -19.34
CA VAL A 394 9.69 10.23 -20.21
C VAL A 394 10.73 9.19 -19.82
N LYS A 395 12.00 9.59 -19.58
CA LYS A 395 13.03 8.68 -19.08
C LYS A 395 12.66 8.00 -17.75
N ILE A 396 12.04 8.71 -16.83
CA ILE A 396 11.61 8.12 -15.55
C ILE A 396 10.47 7.13 -15.76
N TRP A 397 9.51 7.43 -16.64
CA TRP A 397 8.47 6.46 -17.01
C TRP A 397 9.05 5.21 -17.65
N HIS A 398 9.99 5.35 -18.58
CA HIS A 398 10.70 4.21 -19.15
C HIS A 398 11.48 3.43 -18.09
N PHE A 399 12.22 4.10 -17.21
CA PHE A 399 12.95 3.44 -16.13
C PHE A 399 12.05 2.62 -15.19
N ALA A 400 10.80 3.07 -14.97
CA ALA A 400 9.82 2.32 -14.20
C ALA A 400 9.21 1.13 -14.97
N LEU A 401 9.17 1.19 -16.30
CA LEU A 401 8.62 0.17 -17.20
C LEU A 401 9.64 -0.90 -17.60
N GLU A 402 10.90 -0.52 -17.73
CA GLU A 402 12.04 -1.34 -18.17
C GLU A 402 12.48 -2.35 -17.09
N ARG A 403 11.54 -3.19 -16.64
CA ARG A 403 11.80 -4.30 -15.73
C ARG A 403 11.37 -5.61 -16.36
N GLN A 404 12.12 -6.66 -16.07
CA GLN A 404 11.79 -7.99 -16.58
C GLN A 404 10.61 -8.58 -15.80
N ARG A 405 9.72 -9.28 -16.51
CA ARG A 405 8.57 -9.95 -15.91
C ARG A 405 8.45 -11.38 -16.43
N ILE A 406 8.09 -12.33 -15.58
CA ILE A 406 7.64 -13.66 -16.00
C ILE A 406 6.12 -13.72 -15.90
N ILE A 407 5.46 -13.81 -17.05
CA ILE A 407 4.00 -13.82 -17.16
C ILE A 407 3.56 -15.27 -17.40
N LYS A 408 2.83 -15.83 -16.44
CA LYS A 408 2.29 -17.20 -16.53
C LYS A 408 1.06 -17.21 -17.45
N VAL A 409 1.18 -17.90 -18.58
CA VAL A 409 0.15 -18.06 -19.61
C VAL A 409 -0.24 -19.54 -19.71
N ARG A 410 -1.54 -19.80 -19.66
CA ARG A 410 -2.13 -21.11 -19.90
C ARG A 410 -2.97 -21.05 -21.17
N LEU A 411 -2.78 -22.03 -22.03
CA LEU A 411 -3.58 -22.20 -23.24
C LEU A 411 -4.62 -23.29 -22.99
N LEU A 412 -5.87 -23.01 -23.34
CA LEU A 412 -6.97 -23.98 -23.35
C LEU A 412 -7.61 -24.06 -24.73
N ASN A 413 -8.23 -25.19 -25.04
CA ASN A 413 -9.03 -25.34 -26.25
C ASN A 413 -10.22 -24.38 -26.22
N ARG A 414 -10.51 -23.70 -27.34
CA ARG A 414 -11.61 -22.74 -27.45
C ARG A 414 -12.98 -23.31 -27.09
N MET A 415 -13.31 -24.53 -27.51
CA MET A 415 -14.61 -25.15 -27.18
C MET A 415 -14.76 -25.41 -25.69
N LEU A 416 -13.68 -25.85 -25.02
CA LEU A 416 -13.68 -26.06 -23.57
C LEU A 416 -13.82 -24.72 -22.83
N MET A 417 -13.17 -23.67 -23.32
CA MET A 417 -13.32 -22.32 -22.80
C MET A 417 -14.77 -21.81 -22.95
N ASP A 418 -15.37 -21.95 -24.12
CA ASP A 418 -16.76 -21.54 -24.36
C ASP A 418 -17.74 -22.27 -23.42
N GLY A 419 -17.50 -23.55 -23.14
CA GLY A 419 -18.26 -24.32 -22.15
C GLY A 419 -18.13 -23.79 -20.71
N LEU A 420 -16.93 -23.41 -20.28
CA LEU A 420 -16.69 -22.81 -18.96
C LEU A 420 -17.36 -21.43 -18.83
N LEU A 421 -17.37 -20.64 -19.91
CA LEU A 421 -17.93 -19.30 -19.93
C LEU A 421 -19.46 -19.29 -19.93
N ALA A 422 -20.09 -20.25 -20.61
CA ALA A 422 -21.54 -20.43 -20.58
C ALA A 422 -22.05 -20.70 -19.14
N GLN A 423 -21.23 -21.29 -18.28
CA GLN A 423 -21.57 -21.50 -16.85
C GLN A 423 -21.42 -20.23 -16.00
N GLN A 424 -20.58 -19.27 -16.40
CA GLN A 424 -20.28 -18.06 -15.62
C GLN A 424 -21.10 -16.82 -16.05
N GLY A 425 -21.77 -16.86 -17.20
CA GLY A 425 -22.63 -15.76 -17.69
C GLY A 425 -21.88 -14.53 -18.20
N ASP A 426 -20.57 -14.64 -18.42
CA ASP A 426 -19.71 -13.54 -18.86
C ASP A 426 -19.60 -13.44 -20.40
N ILE A 427 -19.44 -12.20 -20.89
CA ILE A 427 -19.34 -11.89 -22.31
C ILE A 427 -17.88 -12.06 -22.79
N ARG A 428 -17.71 -12.74 -23.93
CA ARG A 428 -16.44 -13.04 -24.61
C ARG A 428 -15.53 -11.80 -24.80
N PRO A 429 -14.22 -11.89 -24.52
CA PRO A 429 -13.23 -10.96 -25.06
C PRO A 429 -13.31 -10.98 -26.59
N LYS A 430 -13.27 -9.82 -27.24
CA LYS A 430 -13.27 -9.76 -28.70
C LYS A 430 -11.96 -10.36 -29.24
N THR A 431 -12.02 -11.62 -29.67
CA THR A 431 -10.93 -12.30 -30.40
C THR A 431 -11.36 -12.56 -31.85
N HIS A 432 -10.39 -12.88 -32.71
CA HIS A 432 -10.67 -13.09 -34.13
C HIS A 432 -11.44 -14.41 -34.37
N GLU A 433 -12.17 -14.50 -35.48
CA GLU A 433 -13.22 -15.54 -35.67
C GLU A 433 -12.67 -16.98 -35.70
N ASN A 434 -11.42 -17.19 -36.13
CA ASN A 434 -10.81 -18.52 -36.36
C ASN A 434 -9.86 -19.00 -35.24
N GLU A 435 -9.75 -18.28 -34.13
CA GLU A 435 -8.86 -18.64 -33.02
C GLU A 435 -9.18 -20.06 -32.48
N ARG A 436 -8.20 -20.96 -32.35
CA ARG A 436 -8.44 -22.33 -31.84
C ARG A 436 -8.13 -22.51 -30.35
N TYR A 437 -7.54 -21.50 -29.74
CA TYR A 437 -7.10 -21.51 -28.35
C TYR A 437 -7.75 -20.37 -27.56
N GLY A 438 -7.70 -20.45 -26.23
CA GLY A 438 -8.04 -19.38 -25.32
C GLY A 438 -6.87 -19.11 -24.38
N VAL A 439 -6.54 -17.84 -24.19
CA VAL A 439 -5.42 -17.40 -23.36
C VAL A 439 -5.91 -17.09 -21.95
N ILE A 440 -5.37 -17.80 -20.96
CA ILE A 440 -5.58 -17.52 -19.54
C ILE A 440 -4.28 -17.02 -18.93
N VAL A 441 -4.32 -15.85 -18.30
CA VAL A 441 -3.20 -15.18 -17.68
C VAL A 441 -3.42 -15.09 -16.17
N HIS A 442 -2.39 -15.41 -15.38
CA HIS A 442 -2.40 -15.10 -13.96
C HIS A 442 -2.35 -13.58 -13.76
N GLY A 443 -3.48 -12.95 -13.40
CA GLY A 443 -3.66 -11.50 -13.43
C GLY A 443 -3.08 -10.72 -12.25
N TYR A 444 -2.35 -11.38 -11.34
CA TYR A 444 -1.81 -10.75 -10.15
C TYR A 444 -0.68 -9.77 -10.52
N GLN A 445 -0.90 -8.47 -10.31
CA GLN A 445 0.08 -7.39 -10.57
C GLN A 445 0.66 -7.36 -11.99
N THR A 446 0.02 -7.99 -12.99
CA THR A 446 0.49 -7.99 -14.39
C THR A 446 0.19 -6.69 -15.14
N LEU A 447 -0.73 -5.87 -14.64
CA LEU A 447 -1.05 -4.56 -15.21
C LEU A 447 -0.22 -3.47 -14.54
N SER A 448 0.55 -2.72 -15.34
CA SER A 448 1.31 -1.57 -14.84
C SER A 448 0.38 -0.52 -14.23
N LYS A 449 0.71 -0.03 -13.03
CA LYS A 449 -0.01 1.07 -12.39
C LYS A 449 0.03 2.35 -13.25
N LEU A 450 1.04 2.50 -14.13
CA LEU A 450 1.23 3.67 -14.98
C LEU A 450 0.11 3.91 -16.00
N PHE A 451 -0.71 2.89 -16.31
CA PHE A 451 -1.93 3.08 -17.12
C PHE A 451 -2.96 4.00 -16.46
N ARG A 452 -2.88 4.23 -15.14
CA ARG A 452 -3.88 4.97 -14.35
C ARG A 452 -3.36 6.26 -13.72
N VAL A 453 -2.05 6.54 -13.81
CA VAL A 453 -1.43 7.69 -13.12
C VAL A 453 -1.70 9.01 -13.84
N SER A 454 -1.38 9.11 -15.12
CA SER A 454 -1.57 10.32 -15.94
C SER A 454 -1.73 9.96 -17.42
N ARG A 455 -2.03 10.94 -18.27
CA ARG A 455 -2.03 10.73 -19.72
C ARG A 455 -0.62 10.40 -20.24
N GLU A 456 0.39 11.19 -19.84
CA GLU A 456 1.79 10.99 -20.25
C GLU A 456 2.32 9.60 -19.85
N SER A 457 2.04 9.16 -18.62
CA SER A 457 2.45 7.82 -18.16
C SER A 457 1.68 6.69 -18.85
N ARG A 458 0.40 6.91 -19.18
CA ARG A 458 -0.40 5.94 -19.94
C ARG A 458 0.11 5.80 -21.37
N ASP A 459 0.41 6.91 -22.02
CA ASP A 459 0.94 6.94 -23.39
C ASP A 459 2.32 6.25 -23.42
N ALA A 460 3.19 6.53 -22.43
CA ALA A 460 4.47 5.84 -22.27
C ALA A 460 4.28 4.32 -22.04
N ALA A 461 3.35 3.92 -21.17
CA ALA A 461 3.07 2.50 -20.90
C ALA A 461 2.50 1.77 -22.11
N LEU A 462 1.56 2.38 -22.85
CA LEU A 462 0.99 1.82 -24.08
C LEU A 462 2.06 1.71 -25.19
N SER A 463 2.94 2.71 -25.30
CA SER A 463 4.05 2.66 -26.25
C SER A 463 5.07 1.58 -25.89
N PHE A 464 5.34 1.38 -24.59
CA PHE A 464 6.27 0.35 -24.11
C PHE A 464 5.68 -1.06 -24.27
N TYR A 465 4.46 -1.30 -23.80
CA TYR A 465 3.78 -2.59 -23.94
C TYR A 465 3.02 -2.69 -25.25
N ARG A 466 3.75 -2.73 -26.36
CA ARG A 466 3.17 -2.62 -27.71
C ARG A 466 2.20 -3.75 -28.07
N VAL A 467 2.35 -4.93 -27.48
CA VAL A 467 1.54 -6.10 -27.81
C VAL A 467 0.34 -6.14 -26.88
N HIS A 468 -0.85 -6.16 -27.47
CA HIS A 468 -2.12 -6.20 -26.76
C HIS A 468 -2.83 -7.52 -27.07
N LEU A 469 -2.81 -8.43 -26.11
CA LEU A 469 -3.39 -9.76 -26.25
C LEU A 469 -4.68 -9.86 -25.43
N PRO A 470 -5.86 -10.00 -26.07
CA PRO A 470 -7.08 -10.31 -25.37
C PRO A 470 -6.92 -11.63 -24.59
N CYS A 471 -7.27 -11.62 -23.31
CA CYS A 471 -7.07 -12.79 -22.46
C CYS A 471 -8.08 -12.84 -21.31
N TRP A 472 -8.12 -13.98 -20.63
CA TRP A 472 -8.80 -14.16 -19.37
C TRP A 472 -7.84 -13.95 -18.21
N LEU A 473 -8.15 -13.01 -17.34
CA LEU A 473 -7.39 -12.74 -16.13
C LEU A 473 -8.01 -13.52 -14.98
N ILE A 474 -7.18 -14.29 -14.28
CA ILE A 474 -7.60 -14.94 -13.02
C ILE A 474 -6.98 -14.26 -11.80
N LYS A 475 -7.73 -14.21 -10.71
CA LYS A 475 -7.28 -13.67 -9.43
C LYS A 475 -6.98 -14.81 -8.45
N GLY A 476 -5.79 -15.40 -8.57
CA GLY A 476 -5.35 -16.47 -7.67
C GLY A 476 -4.70 -17.63 -8.43
N ALA A 477 -4.52 -18.76 -7.76
CA ALA A 477 -4.07 -20.01 -8.38
C ALA A 477 -5.00 -21.19 -8.08
N THR A 478 -6.15 -20.96 -7.45
CA THR A 478 -7.13 -22.00 -7.17
C THR A 478 -7.98 -22.28 -8.41
N ARG A 479 -8.39 -23.54 -8.59
CA ARG A 479 -9.04 -24.05 -9.81
C ARG A 479 -10.44 -23.47 -10.05
N ASP A 480 -11.03 -22.76 -9.09
CA ASP A 480 -12.41 -22.26 -9.11
C ASP A 480 -12.53 -20.72 -9.08
N ASP A 481 -11.46 -19.98 -9.40
CA ASP A 481 -11.49 -18.52 -9.36
C ASP A 481 -12.23 -17.92 -10.58
N ALA A 482 -13.18 -17.02 -10.34
CA ALA A 482 -13.90 -16.29 -11.39
C ALA A 482 -12.94 -15.63 -12.39
N MET A 483 -13.02 -16.05 -13.66
CA MET A 483 -12.22 -15.49 -14.74
C MET A 483 -12.83 -14.16 -15.17
N LYS A 484 -12.00 -13.17 -15.50
CA LYS A 484 -12.49 -11.89 -16.05
C LYS A 484 -11.89 -11.61 -17.42
N PRO A 485 -12.69 -11.10 -18.37
CA PRO A 485 -12.13 -10.68 -19.66
C PRO A 485 -11.20 -9.48 -19.44
N GLY A 486 -10.06 -9.48 -20.13
CA GLY A 486 -9.04 -8.44 -20.01
C GLY A 486 -8.11 -8.40 -21.21
N ILE A 487 -7.11 -7.53 -21.12
CA ILE A 487 -6.03 -7.40 -22.12
C ILE A 487 -4.72 -7.57 -21.36
N LEU A 488 -3.89 -8.49 -21.83
CA LEU A 488 -2.49 -8.58 -21.45
C LEU A 488 -1.68 -7.58 -22.28
N TYR A 489 -0.97 -6.71 -21.59
CA TYR A 489 -0.02 -5.76 -22.15
C TYR A 489 1.38 -6.36 -22.04
N PHE A 490 1.99 -6.65 -23.18
CA PHE A 490 3.23 -7.43 -23.32
C PHE A 490 4.28 -6.66 -24.12
N ASN A 491 5.54 -6.74 -23.68
CA ASN A 491 6.71 -6.24 -24.38
C ASN A 491 7.67 -7.41 -24.66
N PRO A 492 7.82 -7.85 -25.93
CA PRO A 492 8.69 -8.97 -26.30
C PRO A 492 10.13 -8.88 -25.80
N GLU A 493 10.71 -7.67 -25.74
CA GLU A 493 12.12 -7.50 -25.40
C GLU A 493 12.40 -7.62 -23.89
N TYR A 494 11.42 -7.37 -23.03
CA TYR A 494 11.57 -7.37 -21.57
C TYR A 494 10.82 -8.51 -20.86
N ASP A 495 9.67 -8.91 -21.40
CA ASP A 495 8.79 -9.88 -20.75
C ASP A 495 9.08 -11.31 -21.21
N PHE A 496 9.11 -12.24 -20.26
CA PHE A 496 9.11 -13.67 -20.47
C PHE A 496 7.69 -14.21 -20.44
N LEU A 497 7.30 -14.98 -21.46
CA LEU A 497 6.08 -15.77 -21.39
C LEU A 497 6.41 -17.14 -20.81
N TYR A 498 5.84 -17.44 -19.64
CA TYR A 498 5.83 -18.79 -19.08
C TYR A 498 4.61 -19.53 -19.60
N ILE A 499 4.80 -20.26 -20.70
CA ILE A 499 3.74 -21.02 -21.38
C ILE A 499 3.59 -22.38 -20.71
N ARG A 500 2.40 -22.65 -20.17
CA ARG A 500 2.03 -23.95 -19.60
C ARG A 500 0.85 -24.53 -20.35
N ASN A 501 1.00 -25.75 -20.86
CA ASN A 501 -0.09 -26.45 -21.54
C ASN A 501 -0.88 -27.29 -20.53
N ASN A 502 -2.20 -27.36 -20.72
CA ASN A 502 -3.11 -27.96 -19.76
C ASN A 502 -3.42 -29.40 -20.19
N ASN A 503 -2.41 -30.28 -20.22
CA ASN A 503 -2.51 -31.73 -20.49
C ASN A 503 -3.50 -32.13 -21.61
N ASN A 504 -3.65 -31.29 -22.64
CA ASN A 504 -4.64 -31.49 -23.69
C ASN A 504 -3.97 -32.12 -24.90
N ILE A 505 -4.72 -32.93 -25.64
CA ILE A 505 -4.20 -33.77 -26.74
C ILE A 505 -3.83 -32.94 -27.98
N ASP A 506 -4.34 -31.71 -28.11
CA ASP A 506 -4.15 -30.87 -29.29
C ASP A 506 -2.81 -30.09 -29.24
N THR A 507 -1.81 -30.62 -29.95
CA THR A 507 -0.44 -30.09 -30.04
C THR A 507 -0.33 -28.79 -30.85
N GLY A 508 -1.34 -28.45 -31.67
CA GLY A 508 -1.29 -27.30 -32.58
C GLY A 508 -1.52 -25.94 -31.92
N GLN A 509 -2.12 -25.90 -30.72
CA GLN A 509 -2.59 -24.66 -30.09
C GLN A 509 -1.48 -23.69 -29.74
N VAL A 510 -0.33 -24.19 -29.30
CA VAL A 510 0.83 -23.35 -28.99
C VAL A 510 1.45 -22.77 -30.25
N VAL A 511 1.41 -23.51 -31.37
CA VAL A 511 1.90 -23.04 -32.67
C VAL A 511 1.01 -21.94 -33.22
N ASP A 512 -0.31 -22.16 -33.18
CA ASP A 512 -1.31 -21.15 -33.57
C ASP A 512 -1.14 -19.89 -32.72
N PHE A 513 -1.00 -20.04 -31.39
CA PHE A 513 -0.80 -18.93 -30.47
C PHE A 513 0.46 -18.12 -30.80
N LEU A 514 1.60 -18.79 -31.03
CA LEU A 514 2.84 -18.10 -31.37
C LEU A 514 2.77 -17.42 -32.74
N HIS A 515 2.06 -18.04 -33.69
CA HIS A 515 1.80 -17.43 -34.99
C HIS A 515 0.99 -16.14 -34.83
N ASP A 516 -0.17 -16.19 -34.17
CA ASP A 516 -1.04 -15.03 -33.98
C ASP A 516 -0.40 -13.94 -33.11
N LEU A 517 0.39 -14.34 -32.10
CA LEU A 517 1.18 -13.41 -31.30
C LEU A 517 2.11 -12.57 -32.18
N LYS A 518 2.70 -13.20 -33.21
CA LYS A 518 3.60 -12.55 -34.16
C LYS A 518 2.84 -11.76 -35.25
N THR A 519 1.82 -12.35 -35.86
CA THR A 519 1.21 -11.82 -37.09
C THR A 519 0.02 -10.90 -36.85
N ILE A 520 -0.72 -11.12 -35.76
CA ILE A 520 -1.94 -10.37 -35.43
C ILE A 520 -1.70 -9.36 -34.31
N HIS A 521 -1.04 -9.80 -33.23
CA HIS A 521 -0.97 -9.02 -32.00
C HIS A 521 0.25 -8.11 -31.87
N ASP A 522 1.37 -8.44 -32.51
CA ASP A 522 2.58 -7.61 -32.50
C ASP A 522 2.63 -6.71 -33.75
N PRO A 523 2.47 -5.38 -33.61
CA PRO A 523 2.56 -4.46 -34.74
C PRO A 523 3.93 -4.47 -35.45
N ARG A 524 4.97 -5.01 -34.82
CA ARG A 524 6.32 -5.13 -35.39
C ARG A 524 6.63 -6.50 -35.97
N TYR A 525 5.70 -7.44 -35.92
CA TYR A 525 5.90 -8.81 -36.39
C TYR A 525 7.09 -9.52 -35.76
N VAL A 526 7.46 -9.15 -34.52
CA VAL A 526 8.54 -9.80 -33.78
C VAL A 526 7.98 -11.03 -33.10
N GLY A 527 6.92 -10.91 -32.29
CA GLY A 527 6.35 -12.04 -31.55
C GLY A 527 7.15 -12.36 -30.29
N LEU A 528 7.47 -13.63 -30.03
CA LEU A 528 8.13 -14.06 -28.79
C LEU A 528 9.66 -14.00 -28.89
N LEU A 529 10.32 -13.41 -27.88
CA LEU A 529 11.79 -13.39 -27.77
C LEU A 529 12.31 -14.08 -26.50
N ASN A 530 11.56 -14.00 -25.38
CA ASN A 530 11.98 -14.54 -24.10
C ASN A 530 10.96 -15.58 -23.61
N LEU A 531 11.40 -16.81 -23.39
CA LEU A 531 10.53 -17.95 -23.05
C LEU A 531 10.89 -18.51 -21.68
N ALA A 532 9.89 -18.81 -20.88
CA ALA A 532 10.04 -19.66 -19.70
C ALA A 532 9.21 -20.94 -19.89
N ILE A 533 9.80 -22.10 -19.63
CA ILE A 533 9.14 -23.38 -19.90
C ILE A 533 9.55 -24.41 -18.85
N ASP A 534 8.58 -25.17 -18.35
CA ASP A 534 8.82 -26.31 -17.46
C ASP A 534 8.77 -27.63 -18.24
N ILE A 535 9.07 -28.72 -17.56
CA ILE A 535 9.08 -30.06 -18.17
C ILE A 535 7.71 -30.44 -18.77
N ASN A 536 6.59 -29.98 -18.18
CA ASN A 536 5.26 -30.28 -18.70
C ASN A 536 4.97 -29.50 -19.99
N GLY A 537 5.37 -28.22 -20.06
CA GLY A 537 5.26 -27.42 -21.27
C GLY A 537 6.16 -27.91 -22.40
N LEU A 538 7.25 -28.60 -22.07
CA LEU A 538 8.20 -29.12 -23.05
C LEU A 538 7.83 -30.52 -23.56
N ILE A 539 7.67 -31.50 -22.66
CA ILE A 539 7.45 -32.93 -23.00
C ILE A 539 6.06 -33.47 -22.62
N GLY A 540 5.23 -32.70 -21.92
CA GLY A 540 3.89 -33.12 -21.53
C GLY A 540 2.91 -33.20 -22.71
N GLY A 541 1.66 -33.60 -22.44
CA GLY A 541 0.60 -33.63 -23.46
C GLY A 541 0.36 -32.25 -24.05
N GLY A 542 0.64 -32.10 -25.35
CA GLY A 542 0.58 -30.81 -26.06
C GLY A 542 1.84 -29.94 -25.88
N GLY A 543 2.93 -30.46 -25.30
CA GLY A 543 4.19 -29.73 -25.12
C GLY A 543 4.95 -29.51 -26.43
N LEU A 544 5.92 -28.59 -26.43
CA LEU A 544 6.64 -28.19 -27.65
C LEU A 544 7.32 -29.38 -28.37
N CYS A 545 7.84 -30.36 -27.64
CA CYS A 545 8.50 -31.53 -28.21
C CYS A 545 7.54 -32.54 -28.87
N THR A 546 6.23 -32.40 -28.64
CA THR A 546 5.21 -33.26 -29.27
C THR A 546 4.78 -32.77 -30.65
N ILE A 547 5.20 -31.56 -31.04
CA ILE A 547 4.81 -30.92 -32.30
C ILE A 547 5.57 -31.57 -33.46
N ASN A 548 4.84 -32.23 -34.35
CA ASN A 548 5.42 -32.87 -35.52
C ASN A 548 5.56 -31.89 -36.71
N PRO A 549 6.79 -31.55 -37.15
CA PRO A 549 7.03 -30.59 -38.24
C PRO A 549 6.55 -31.07 -39.62
N PHE A 550 6.19 -32.35 -39.78
CA PHE A 550 5.67 -32.91 -41.03
C PHE A 550 4.14 -32.78 -41.17
N VAL A 551 3.44 -32.51 -40.06
CA VAL A 551 1.97 -32.44 -40.00
C VAL A 551 1.47 -30.99 -39.91
N LEU A 552 2.35 -30.04 -39.59
CA LEU A 552 2.01 -28.63 -39.51
C LEU A 552 1.76 -28.00 -40.89
N ASP A 553 0.80 -27.08 -40.94
CA ASP A 553 0.62 -26.18 -42.08
C ASP A 553 1.93 -25.43 -42.40
N PRO A 554 2.31 -25.27 -43.68
CA PRO A 554 3.56 -24.62 -44.06
C PRO A 554 3.76 -23.21 -43.48
N LEU A 555 2.69 -22.40 -43.34
CA LEU A 555 2.78 -21.05 -42.78
C LEU A 555 3.06 -21.10 -41.28
N LEU A 556 2.33 -21.95 -40.56
CA LEU A 556 2.53 -22.18 -39.13
C LEU A 556 3.92 -22.72 -38.83
N LYS A 557 4.40 -23.68 -39.63
CA LYS A 557 5.74 -24.22 -39.54
C LYS A 557 6.81 -23.14 -39.72
N THR A 558 6.66 -22.29 -40.74
CA THR A 558 7.60 -21.18 -41.01
C THR A 558 7.62 -20.20 -39.84
N SER A 559 6.45 -19.75 -39.39
CA SER A 559 6.30 -18.83 -38.26
C SER A 559 6.90 -19.38 -36.96
N PHE A 560 6.68 -20.67 -36.69
CA PHE A 560 7.21 -21.34 -35.51
C PHE A 560 8.74 -21.48 -35.59
N THR A 561 9.26 -21.87 -36.75
CA THR A 561 10.70 -21.99 -36.99
C THR A 561 11.40 -20.64 -36.82
N GLU A 562 10.84 -19.57 -37.38
CA GLU A 562 11.34 -18.21 -37.17
C GLU A 562 11.30 -17.79 -35.70
N THR A 563 10.22 -18.13 -35.00
CA THR A 563 10.09 -17.88 -33.56
C THR A 563 11.20 -18.57 -32.77
N LEU A 564 11.53 -19.83 -33.09
CA LEU A 564 12.64 -20.55 -32.44
C LEU A 564 14.01 -19.92 -32.75
N ILE A 565 14.25 -19.44 -33.98
CA ILE A 565 15.51 -18.80 -34.37
C ILE A 565 15.75 -17.49 -33.62
N GLN A 566 14.71 -16.69 -33.42
CA GLN A 566 14.84 -15.34 -32.85
C GLN A 566 14.83 -15.31 -31.31
N LEU A 567 14.57 -16.44 -30.63
CA LEU A 567 14.58 -16.49 -29.17
C LEU A 567 15.92 -16.00 -28.64
N ARG A 568 15.87 -15.04 -27.71
CA ARG A 568 17.04 -14.45 -27.07
C ARG A 568 17.42 -15.21 -25.81
N GLU A 569 16.44 -15.49 -24.96
CA GLU A 569 16.68 -16.16 -23.68
C GLU A 569 15.57 -17.17 -23.35
N VAL A 570 15.98 -18.35 -22.90
CA VAL A 570 15.09 -19.45 -22.49
C VAL A 570 15.41 -19.87 -21.06
N PHE A 571 14.39 -19.80 -20.19
CA PHE A 571 14.43 -20.27 -18.82
C PHE A 571 13.78 -21.64 -18.69
N PHE A 572 14.57 -22.63 -18.29
CA PHE A 572 14.07 -23.95 -17.91
C PHE A 572 13.65 -23.91 -16.45
N VAL A 573 12.33 -23.89 -16.23
CA VAL A 573 11.72 -23.65 -14.91
C VAL A 573 11.70 -24.94 -14.10
N GLN A 574 12.57 -25.02 -13.10
CA GLN A 574 12.66 -26.08 -12.11
C GLN A 574 12.12 -25.56 -10.76
N ALA A 575 10.81 -25.63 -10.61
CA ALA A 575 10.11 -25.29 -9.37
C ALA A 575 10.02 -26.53 -8.47
N GLN A 576 10.70 -26.51 -7.33
CA GLN A 576 10.86 -27.67 -6.45
C GLN A 576 9.91 -27.64 -5.26
N GLY A 577 9.37 -28.80 -4.88
CA GLY A 577 8.60 -28.94 -3.64
C GLY A 577 9.50 -29.23 -2.43
N THR A 578 10.75 -29.63 -2.66
CA THR A 578 11.75 -29.89 -1.62
C THR A 578 13.02 -29.06 -1.83
N GLY A 579 13.97 -29.14 -0.90
CA GLY A 579 15.33 -28.59 -1.07
C GLY A 579 15.73 -27.45 -0.13
N ARG A 580 14.77 -26.71 0.43
CA ARG A 580 15.03 -25.82 1.60
C ARG A 580 15.21 -26.63 2.88
N HIS A 581 14.39 -27.67 3.02
CA HIS A 581 14.53 -28.71 4.04
C HIS A 581 14.46 -30.07 3.34
N VAL A 582 15.47 -30.90 3.55
CA VAL A 582 15.49 -32.29 3.13
C VAL A 582 15.68 -33.14 4.37
N LEU A 583 14.63 -33.87 4.75
CA LEU A 583 14.65 -34.74 5.92
C LEU A 583 15.01 -36.18 5.48
N GLY A 584 16.09 -36.73 6.03
CA GLY A 584 16.62 -38.06 5.67
C GLY A 584 15.61 -39.19 5.88
N LEU A 585 14.77 -39.10 6.92
CA LEU A 585 13.76 -40.10 7.27
C LEU A 585 12.76 -40.35 6.13
N TRP A 586 12.40 -39.31 5.37
CA TRP A 586 11.45 -39.39 4.25
C TRP A 586 12.07 -40.01 2.99
N ARG A 587 13.38 -40.28 3.02
CA ARG A 587 14.15 -40.95 1.96
C ARG A 587 14.72 -42.31 2.39
N GLY A 588 14.42 -42.77 3.60
CA GLY A 588 15.02 -44.00 4.14
C GLY A 588 16.48 -43.85 4.54
N LEU A 589 16.94 -42.61 4.78
CA LEU A 589 18.30 -42.25 5.18
C LEU A 589 18.31 -41.82 6.65
N PRO A 590 19.44 -41.97 7.38
CA PRO A 590 19.51 -41.61 8.80
C PRO A 590 19.31 -40.09 9.02
N PRO A 591 18.79 -39.67 10.19
CA PRO A 591 18.55 -38.24 10.51
C PRO A 591 19.80 -37.34 10.43
N SER A 592 21.00 -37.91 10.51
CA SER A 592 22.27 -37.23 10.29
C SER A 592 22.45 -36.66 8.88
N GLU A 593 21.59 -37.03 7.93
CA GLU A 593 21.56 -36.54 6.55
C GLU A 593 20.52 -35.44 6.31
N ASN A 594 19.94 -34.87 7.37
CA ASN A 594 19.04 -33.73 7.25
C ASN A 594 19.80 -32.51 6.67
N LEU A 595 19.30 -31.94 5.57
CA LEU A 595 19.88 -30.76 4.91
C LEU A 595 18.93 -29.58 5.06
N VAL A 596 19.49 -28.44 5.47
CA VAL A 596 18.80 -27.13 5.46
C VAL A 596 19.58 -26.19 4.55
N ASN A 597 18.86 -25.52 3.67
CA ASN A 597 19.42 -24.52 2.76
C ASN A 597 18.56 -23.24 2.83
N PRO A 598 18.85 -22.34 3.79
CA PRO A 598 18.08 -21.11 3.96
C PRO A 598 18.31 -20.12 2.81
N SER A 599 19.42 -20.26 2.10
CA SER A 599 19.76 -19.42 0.95
C SER A 599 18.90 -19.68 -0.29
N PHE A 600 18.32 -20.87 -0.45
CA PHE A 600 17.57 -21.29 -1.63
C PHE A 600 16.29 -20.44 -1.83
N PRO A 601 16.19 -19.61 -2.89
CA PRO A 601 15.08 -18.67 -3.04
C PRO A 601 13.68 -19.30 -3.09
N ILE A 602 12.69 -18.56 -2.57
CA ILE A 602 11.29 -18.99 -2.50
C ILE A 602 10.47 -18.30 -3.59
N ALA A 603 9.70 -19.07 -4.36
CA ALA A 603 8.80 -18.54 -5.38
C ALA A 603 7.66 -17.72 -4.76
N ALA A 604 7.34 -16.60 -5.38
CA ALA A 604 6.17 -15.78 -5.06
C ALA A 604 5.35 -15.48 -6.32
N MET A 605 4.15 -14.93 -6.14
CA MET A 605 3.22 -14.65 -7.23
C MET A 605 3.52 -13.35 -8.00
N MET A 606 4.48 -12.55 -7.54
CA MET A 606 4.91 -11.33 -8.22
C MET A 606 5.54 -11.66 -9.58
N PRO A 607 5.08 -11.06 -10.69
CA PRO A 607 5.66 -11.34 -12.01
C PRO A 607 6.96 -10.59 -12.28
N THR A 608 7.14 -9.41 -11.67
CA THR A 608 8.29 -8.53 -11.90
C THR A 608 9.47 -8.92 -11.03
N PHE A 609 10.65 -8.98 -11.60
CA PHE A 609 11.88 -9.33 -10.89
C PHE A 609 13.05 -8.44 -11.30
N ASP A 610 13.99 -8.27 -10.38
CA ASP A 610 15.28 -7.60 -10.61
C ASP A 610 16.40 -8.64 -10.61
N ARG A 611 17.22 -8.64 -11.66
CA ARG A 611 18.32 -9.61 -11.81
C ARG A 611 19.63 -9.03 -11.25
N LEU A 612 20.16 -9.69 -10.22
CA LEU A 612 21.45 -9.39 -9.60
C LEU A 612 22.47 -10.43 -10.10
N ARG A 613 23.54 -9.95 -10.76
CA ARG A 613 24.57 -10.80 -11.35
C ARG A 613 25.92 -10.53 -10.69
N PRO A 614 26.49 -11.46 -9.90
CA PRO A 614 25.91 -12.71 -9.36
C PRO A 614 24.99 -12.48 -8.14
N ASP A 615 24.46 -13.55 -7.51
CA ASP A 615 23.81 -13.48 -6.19
C ASP A 615 24.77 -12.87 -5.14
N PRO A 616 24.44 -11.72 -4.52
CA PRO A 616 25.35 -11.01 -3.63
C PRO A 616 25.43 -11.61 -2.21
N ARG A 617 24.58 -12.58 -1.88
CA ARG A 617 24.51 -13.19 -0.55
C ARG A 617 25.65 -14.18 -0.33
N LEU A 618 26.05 -14.43 0.92
CA LEU A 618 27.12 -15.36 1.28
C LEU A 618 26.66 -16.84 1.20
N ILE A 619 26.26 -17.29 0.00
CA ILE A 619 25.61 -18.60 -0.22
C ILE A 619 26.57 -19.75 -0.53
N GLY A 620 27.88 -19.50 -0.53
CA GLY A 620 28.90 -20.48 -0.94
C GLY A 620 28.78 -21.85 -0.25
N PRO A 621 28.62 -21.92 1.08
CA PRO A 621 28.39 -23.19 1.78
C PRO A 621 27.14 -23.94 1.32
N ASP A 622 26.06 -23.18 1.08
CA ASP A 622 24.73 -23.71 0.70
C ASP A 622 24.69 -24.19 -0.76
N LEU A 623 25.51 -23.61 -1.65
CA LEU A 623 25.66 -24.08 -3.03
C LEU A 623 26.24 -25.49 -3.15
N GLY A 624 26.96 -25.97 -2.13
CA GLY A 624 27.50 -27.34 -2.12
C GLY A 624 26.47 -28.42 -1.80
N LYS A 625 25.25 -28.03 -1.47
CA LYS A 625 24.20 -28.92 -0.95
C LYS A 625 22.85 -28.64 -1.62
N VAL A 626 22.86 -28.16 -2.86
CA VAL A 626 21.63 -27.80 -3.57
C VAL A 626 20.91 -29.07 -3.96
N TYR A 627 19.77 -29.31 -3.32
CA TYR A 627 18.95 -30.45 -3.64
C TYR A 627 18.11 -30.19 -4.90
N VAL A 628 18.00 -31.18 -5.79
CA VAL A 628 17.18 -31.07 -7.00
C VAL A 628 16.19 -32.23 -7.14
N ASP A 629 14.89 -31.91 -7.14
CA ASP A 629 13.77 -32.86 -7.27
C ASP A 629 13.71 -33.64 -8.60
N SER A 630 14.37 -33.16 -9.65
CA SER A 630 14.51 -33.86 -10.93
C SER A 630 15.68 -33.30 -11.72
N ASP A 631 16.42 -34.17 -12.43
CA ASP A 631 17.57 -33.78 -13.24
C ASP A 631 17.23 -32.69 -14.30
N PRO A 632 17.72 -31.44 -14.15
CA PRO A 632 17.41 -30.33 -15.06
C PRO A 632 17.90 -30.59 -16.49
N ARG A 633 18.93 -31.44 -16.66
CA ARG A 633 19.44 -31.84 -17.98
C ARG A 633 18.40 -32.55 -18.83
N GLY A 634 17.39 -33.19 -18.21
CA GLY A 634 16.30 -33.81 -18.96
C GLY A 634 15.52 -32.80 -19.82
N MET A 635 15.28 -31.59 -19.30
CA MET A 635 14.66 -30.51 -20.06
C MET A 635 15.58 -29.99 -21.16
N LEU A 636 16.86 -29.82 -20.86
CA LEU A 636 17.87 -29.36 -21.83
C LEU A 636 18.03 -30.35 -22.99
N TYR A 637 18.05 -31.64 -22.70
CA TYR A 637 18.11 -32.70 -23.70
C TYR A 637 16.85 -32.70 -24.59
N ALA A 638 15.65 -32.60 -23.99
CA ALA A 638 14.41 -32.52 -24.74
C ALA A 638 14.35 -31.27 -25.65
N TRP A 639 14.83 -30.13 -25.16
CA TRP A 639 14.97 -28.91 -25.95
C TRP A 639 15.96 -29.08 -27.11
N GLY A 640 17.12 -29.68 -26.85
CA GLY A 640 18.12 -30.00 -27.88
C GLY A 640 17.54 -30.88 -28.99
N ARG A 641 16.71 -31.87 -28.65
CA ARG A 641 15.98 -32.70 -29.63
C ARG A 641 14.97 -31.91 -30.44
N LEU A 642 14.21 -31.01 -29.81
CA LEU A 642 13.29 -30.13 -30.51
C LEU A 642 14.04 -29.29 -31.55
N VAL A 643 15.13 -28.62 -31.15
CA VAL A 643 15.96 -27.82 -32.06
C VAL A 643 16.53 -28.69 -33.18
N TYR A 644 17.06 -29.86 -32.86
CA TYR A 644 17.60 -30.80 -33.85
C TYR A 644 16.56 -31.21 -34.90
N ASN A 645 15.32 -31.51 -34.48
CA ASN A 645 14.24 -31.93 -35.37
C ASN A 645 13.83 -30.84 -36.38
N TYR A 646 14.00 -29.56 -36.04
CA TYR A 646 13.65 -28.44 -36.92
C TYR A 646 14.82 -27.93 -37.77
N PHE A 647 16.07 -28.03 -37.28
CA PHE A 647 17.23 -27.39 -37.90
C PHE A 647 18.35 -28.34 -38.36
N GLY A 648 18.27 -29.64 -38.06
CA GLY A 648 19.19 -30.64 -38.62
C GLY A 648 20.66 -30.47 -38.22
N GLY A 649 20.95 -30.06 -36.98
CA GLY A 649 22.31 -29.97 -36.43
C GLY A 649 23.21 -28.84 -36.95
N GLY A 650 22.86 -28.17 -38.06
CA GLY A 650 23.70 -27.17 -38.73
C GLY A 650 23.46 -25.71 -38.33
N VAL A 651 22.30 -25.38 -37.74
CA VAL A 651 21.96 -24.01 -37.29
C VAL A 651 21.49 -24.06 -35.85
N MET A 652 22.32 -23.57 -34.93
CA MET A 652 21.90 -23.33 -33.55
C MET A 652 21.51 -21.86 -33.38
N PRO A 653 20.26 -21.56 -32.96
CA PRO A 653 19.88 -20.21 -32.57
C PRO A 653 20.85 -19.64 -31.54
N ARG A 654 21.21 -18.36 -31.65
CA ARG A 654 22.02 -17.65 -30.64
C ARG A 654 21.16 -17.31 -29.42
N THR A 655 20.64 -18.34 -28.77
CA THR A 655 19.75 -18.25 -27.61
C THR A 655 20.55 -18.53 -26.34
N GLU A 656 20.43 -17.64 -25.35
CA GLU A 656 20.95 -17.85 -24.02
C GLU A 656 20.01 -18.81 -23.26
N HIS A 657 20.59 -19.87 -22.69
CA HIS A 657 19.84 -20.88 -21.96
C HIS A 657 20.23 -20.80 -20.48
N ARG A 658 19.25 -20.75 -19.59
CA ARG A 658 19.45 -20.75 -18.13
C ARG A 658 18.49 -21.71 -17.45
N VAL A 659 18.93 -22.33 -16.37
CA VAL A 659 18.03 -23.11 -15.49
C VAL A 659 17.56 -22.19 -14.37
N LEU A 660 16.25 -22.00 -14.29
CA LEU A 660 15.60 -21.27 -13.21
C LEU A 660 15.28 -22.26 -12.08
N LEU A 661 15.90 -22.05 -10.93
CA LEU A 661 15.75 -22.91 -9.76
C LEU A 661 15.07 -22.15 -8.62
N THR A 662 13.95 -22.65 -8.11
CA THR A 662 13.19 -22.00 -7.04
C THR A 662 12.45 -23.00 -6.17
N PHE A 663 12.27 -22.69 -4.89
CA PHE A 663 11.43 -23.44 -3.99
C PHE A 663 9.97 -22.99 -4.12
N ALA A 664 9.07 -23.90 -4.47
CA ALA A 664 7.65 -23.64 -4.64
C ALA A 664 6.87 -23.99 -3.36
N PRO A 665 6.38 -22.98 -2.60
CA PRO A 665 5.61 -23.25 -1.39
C PRO A 665 4.24 -23.86 -1.73
N ARG A 666 3.70 -24.67 -0.80
CA ARG A 666 2.36 -25.27 -0.94
C ARG A 666 1.23 -24.24 -1.01
N HIS A 667 1.44 -23.06 -0.43
CA HIS A 667 0.53 -21.92 -0.50
C HIS A 667 1.22 -20.77 -1.22
N ASN A 668 0.46 -20.07 -2.06
CA ASN A 668 0.99 -18.95 -2.84
C ASN A 668 1.28 -17.74 -1.95
N ILE A 669 2.43 -17.10 -2.19
CA ILE A 669 2.87 -15.90 -1.48
C ILE A 669 2.59 -14.69 -2.38
N TYR A 670 1.71 -13.79 -1.94
CA TYR A 670 1.33 -12.60 -2.71
C TYR A 670 2.00 -11.33 -2.20
N ASP A 671 2.13 -11.18 -0.89
CA ASP A 671 2.64 -9.97 -0.25
C ASP A 671 3.62 -10.25 0.90
N TYR A 672 4.15 -9.18 1.51
CA TYR A 672 5.10 -9.28 2.63
C TYR A 672 4.55 -10.05 3.83
N ARG A 673 3.24 -9.98 4.08
CA ARG A 673 2.64 -10.68 5.22
C ARG A 673 2.54 -12.17 4.95
N ASP A 674 2.13 -12.56 3.74
CA ASP A 674 2.13 -13.98 3.34
C ASP A 674 3.54 -14.57 3.45
N ALA A 675 4.56 -13.79 3.08
CA ALA A 675 5.97 -14.17 3.19
C ALA A 675 6.41 -14.38 4.65
N GLU A 676 6.07 -13.44 5.54
CA GLU A 676 6.38 -13.54 6.97
C GLU A 676 5.67 -14.72 7.64
N GLU A 677 4.37 -14.89 7.37
CA GLU A 677 3.59 -16.04 7.86
C GLU A 677 4.18 -17.38 7.37
N TRP A 678 4.69 -17.41 6.13
CA TRP A 678 5.33 -18.60 5.59
C TRP A 678 6.66 -18.91 6.29
N LEU A 679 7.53 -17.90 6.49
CA LEU A 679 8.81 -18.07 7.18
C LEU A 679 8.63 -18.55 8.62
N GLN A 680 7.65 -17.98 9.34
CA GLN A 680 7.31 -18.44 10.69
C GLN A 680 6.82 -19.90 10.70
N ARG A 681 6.05 -20.33 9.69
CA ARG A 681 5.63 -21.73 9.57
C ARG A 681 6.79 -22.66 9.24
N GLU A 682 7.71 -22.23 8.38
CA GLU A 682 8.93 -22.97 8.05
C GLU A 682 9.74 -23.24 9.33
N GLU A 683 10.04 -22.20 10.10
CA GLU A 683 10.79 -22.29 11.37
C GLU A 683 10.08 -23.19 12.40
N ASN A 684 8.77 -23.01 12.58
CA ASN A 684 7.99 -23.84 13.51
C ASN A 684 7.93 -25.31 13.09
N ASN A 685 7.83 -25.60 11.79
CA ASN A 685 7.83 -26.97 11.30
C ASN A 685 9.21 -27.61 11.51
N TRP A 686 10.29 -26.86 11.28
CA TRP A 686 11.64 -27.32 11.54
C TRP A 686 11.88 -27.65 13.03
N LEU A 687 11.44 -26.79 13.94
CA LEU A 687 11.53 -27.02 15.38
C LEU A 687 10.73 -28.27 15.83
N LYS A 688 9.55 -28.49 15.24
CA LYS A 688 8.73 -29.69 15.53
C LYS A 688 9.41 -30.98 15.07
N GLU A 689 9.95 -31.01 13.85
CA GLU A 689 10.59 -32.22 13.33
C GLU A 689 11.89 -32.55 14.07
N THR A 690 12.72 -31.54 14.40
CA THR A 690 13.95 -31.74 15.19
C THR A 690 13.67 -32.20 16.62
N SER A 691 12.57 -31.75 17.25
CA SER A 691 12.16 -32.19 18.59
C SER A 691 11.73 -33.67 18.67
N ARG A 692 11.33 -34.27 17.55
CA ARG A 692 10.85 -35.68 17.49
C ARG A 692 11.99 -36.70 17.42
N ASP A 693 13.15 -36.32 16.91
CA ASP A 693 14.27 -37.23 16.64
C ASP A 693 15.24 -37.42 17.82
N ASN A 694 14.94 -36.89 19.02
CA ASN A 694 15.81 -36.94 20.22
C ASN A 694 17.26 -36.46 20.01
N GLN A 695 17.54 -35.80 18.88
CA GLN A 695 18.78 -35.05 18.68
C GLN A 695 18.56 -33.69 19.33
N SER A 696 19.32 -33.43 20.40
CA SER A 696 19.51 -32.07 20.91
C SER A 696 19.86 -31.19 19.72
N GLY A 697 18.98 -30.23 19.39
CA GLY A 697 19.18 -29.35 18.27
C GLY A 697 20.57 -28.71 18.36
N GLN A 698 21.45 -29.09 17.43
CA GLN A 698 22.37 -28.09 16.92
C GLN A 698 21.48 -27.08 16.20
N VAL A 699 21.02 -26.09 16.96
CA VAL A 699 20.85 -24.75 16.40
C VAL A 699 22.13 -24.50 15.62
N PRO A 700 22.08 -24.16 14.33
CA PRO A 700 23.29 -23.80 13.61
C PRO A 700 23.97 -22.72 14.44
N ASP A 701 25.23 -23.02 14.80
CA ASP A 701 26.03 -22.26 15.75
C ASP A 701 25.75 -20.76 15.62
N GLY A 702 25.10 -20.22 16.65
CA GLY A 702 24.88 -18.79 16.83
C GLY A 702 26.20 -18.14 17.21
N GLY A 703 27.16 -18.18 16.29
CA GLY A 703 28.54 -17.77 16.53
C GLY A 703 29.31 -17.58 15.21
N SER A 704 29.40 -16.31 14.78
CA SER A 704 30.23 -15.77 13.70
C SER A 704 29.74 -15.93 12.25
N GLU A 705 29.51 -14.75 11.65
CA GLU A 705 29.18 -14.41 10.25
C GLU A 705 27.68 -14.47 9.89
N ALA A 706 27.17 -13.31 9.44
CA ALA A 706 25.77 -12.98 9.16
C ALA A 706 24.91 -14.14 8.61
N ALA A 707 23.88 -14.56 9.35
CA ALA A 707 22.87 -15.50 8.87
C ALA A 707 22.34 -15.01 7.51
N VAL A 708 22.49 -15.83 6.47
CA VAL A 708 22.17 -15.45 5.10
C VAL A 708 20.66 -15.20 4.97
N GLY A 709 20.28 -13.97 4.60
CA GLY A 709 18.89 -13.60 4.43
C GLY A 709 18.17 -14.42 3.34
N THR A 710 16.97 -14.89 3.66
CA THR A 710 16.08 -15.55 2.69
C THR A 710 15.66 -14.58 1.59
N ALA A 711 15.74 -15.03 0.34
CA ALA A 711 15.29 -14.26 -0.83
C ALA A 711 13.98 -14.84 -1.39
N PHE A 712 13.05 -13.96 -1.75
CA PHE A 712 11.89 -14.31 -2.55
C PHE A 712 12.22 -14.10 -4.03
N GLY A 713 12.14 -15.17 -4.83
CA GLY A 713 12.58 -15.17 -6.21
C GLY A 713 13.13 -16.52 -6.65
N PHE A 714 14.18 -16.49 -7.47
CA PHE A 714 14.76 -17.69 -8.06
C PHE A 714 16.24 -17.49 -8.41
N TRP A 715 16.98 -18.59 -8.42
CA TRP A 715 18.32 -18.64 -8.97
C TRP A 715 18.28 -18.90 -10.48
N LEU A 716 19.21 -18.28 -11.21
CA LEU A 716 19.45 -18.57 -12.62
C LEU A 716 20.86 -19.12 -12.78
N PHE A 717 20.95 -20.42 -13.04
CA PHE A 717 22.22 -21.11 -13.29
C PHE A 717 22.51 -21.18 -14.79
N PRO A 718 23.79 -21.11 -15.20
CA PRO A 718 24.17 -21.56 -16.53
C PRO A 718 23.87 -23.05 -16.71
N VAL A 719 23.50 -23.45 -17.93
CA VAL A 719 23.13 -24.85 -18.21
C VAL A 719 24.24 -25.87 -17.95
N HIS A 720 25.50 -25.48 -18.12
CA HIS A 720 26.65 -26.35 -17.87
C HIS A 720 26.89 -26.65 -16.38
N ALA A 721 26.26 -25.89 -15.47
CA ALA A 721 26.37 -26.13 -14.03
C ALA A 721 25.86 -27.51 -13.60
N PHE A 722 24.99 -28.13 -14.39
CA PHE A 722 24.38 -29.43 -14.08
C PHE A 722 25.08 -30.59 -14.79
N GLY A 723 26.23 -30.36 -15.43
CA GLY A 723 27.00 -31.36 -16.16
C GLY A 723 26.75 -31.39 -17.66
N GLY A 724 27.41 -32.34 -18.34
CA GLY A 724 27.34 -32.51 -19.79
C GLY A 724 26.04 -33.15 -20.28
N LEU A 725 25.68 -32.83 -21.53
CA LEU A 725 24.63 -33.50 -22.30
C LEU A 725 25.27 -34.45 -23.32
N PRO A 726 24.54 -35.48 -23.81
CA PRO A 726 25.02 -36.31 -24.92
C PRO A 726 25.38 -35.46 -26.14
N GLU A 727 26.47 -35.79 -26.82
CA GLU A 727 26.86 -35.13 -28.08
C GLU A 727 25.81 -35.38 -29.18
N ASN A 728 25.30 -36.61 -29.21
CA ASN A 728 24.16 -37.13 -29.96
C ASN A 728 22.76 -36.75 -29.43
N PRO A 729 21.94 -35.84 -30.00
CA PRO A 729 20.54 -35.68 -29.55
C PRO A 729 19.68 -36.94 -29.73
N ASN A 730 20.11 -37.90 -30.54
CA ASN A 730 19.46 -39.20 -30.71
C ASN A 730 19.97 -40.27 -29.72
N ASP A 731 21.03 -39.99 -28.96
CA ASP A 731 21.55 -40.91 -27.94
C ASP A 731 20.65 -40.84 -26.70
N GLY A 732 20.29 -41.99 -26.14
CA GLY A 732 19.39 -42.04 -24.99
C GLY A 732 19.93 -41.27 -23.77
N PHE A 733 19.15 -40.31 -23.26
CA PHE A 733 19.44 -39.65 -21.99
C PHE A 733 18.65 -40.31 -20.85
N ARG A 734 19.36 -40.73 -19.80
CA ARG A 734 18.75 -41.30 -18.59
C ARG A 734 18.74 -40.25 -17.49
N ASN A 735 17.54 -39.82 -17.09
CA ASN A 735 17.39 -38.90 -15.96
C ASN A 735 17.97 -39.52 -14.68
N GLU A 736 18.74 -38.74 -13.94
CA GLU A 736 19.19 -39.13 -12.62
C GLU A 736 18.05 -39.04 -11.59
N ALA A 737 18.14 -39.91 -10.58
CA ALA A 737 17.27 -39.83 -9.41
C ALA A 737 17.56 -38.51 -8.66
N PRO A 738 16.57 -37.95 -7.96
CA PRO A 738 16.77 -36.66 -7.32
C PRO A 738 17.84 -36.76 -6.22
N CYS A 739 18.80 -35.84 -6.27
CA CYS A 739 20.04 -35.90 -5.50
C CYS A 739 20.52 -34.50 -5.11
N PRO A 740 21.37 -34.38 -4.06
CA PRO A 740 22.11 -33.16 -3.79
C PRO A 740 23.21 -32.97 -4.86
N MET A 741 23.35 -31.74 -5.36
CA MET A 741 24.37 -31.34 -6.32
C MET A 741 25.27 -30.27 -5.71
N ASP A 742 26.58 -30.37 -5.97
CA ASP A 742 27.54 -29.31 -5.65
C ASP A 742 27.63 -28.33 -6.82
N LEU A 743 27.15 -27.10 -6.59
CA LEU A 743 27.10 -26.04 -7.58
C LEU A 743 28.04 -24.86 -7.24
N LYS A 744 28.99 -25.04 -6.32
CA LYS A 744 29.90 -23.96 -5.86
C LYS A 744 30.71 -23.31 -6.97
N GLU A 745 31.13 -24.10 -7.96
CA GLU A 745 31.91 -23.62 -9.09
C GLU A 745 31.09 -22.75 -10.06
N ASN A 746 29.76 -22.78 -9.95
CA ASN A 746 28.83 -22.11 -10.85
C ASN A 746 27.90 -21.17 -10.07
N TRP A 747 28.44 -20.04 -9.62
CA TRP A 747 27.65 -19.08 -8.83
C TRP A 747 26.44 -18.54 -9.62
N PRO A 748 25.21 -18.64 -9.10
CA PRO A 748 24.01 -18.24 -9.84
C PRO A 748 23.81 -16.73 -9.86
N ASP A 749 23.04 -16.24 -10.84
CA ASP A 749 22.39 -14.94 -10.72
C ASP A 749 21.17 -15.08 -9.78
N LEU A 750 20.88 -14.02 -9.01
CA LEU A 750 19.67 -13.95 -8.21
C LEU A 750 18.63 -13.08 -8.92
N ALA A 751 17.48 -13.66 -9.22
CA ALA A 751 16.30 -12.90 -9.66
C ALA A 751 15.43 -12.62 -8.43
N LEU A 752 15.45 -11.37 -7.97
CA LEU A 752 14.78 -10.95 -6.74
C LEU A 752 13.40 -10.38 -7.03
N LEU A 753 12.39 -10.85 -6.30
CA LEU A 753 11.02 -10.36 -6.38
C LEU A 753 10.78 -9.31 -5.30
N ASN A 754 10.20 -8.18 -5.69
CA ASN A 754 9.80 -7.14 -4.73
C ASN A 754 8.33 -7.34 -4.34
N LEU A 755 8.09 -7.84 -3.13
CA LEU A 755 6.74 -8.07 -2.63
C LEU A 755 6.05 -6.73 -2.30
N PRO A 756 4.75 -6.57 -2.56
CA PRO A 756 4.03 -5.36 -2.18
C PRO A 756 3.72 -5.39 -0.68
N SER A 757 3.72 -4.23 -0.03
CA SER A 757 3.08 -4.06 1.28
C SER A 757 1.57 -3.95 1.07
N ARG A 758 0.78 -4.58 1.94
CA ARG A 758 -0.68 -4.50 1.88
C ARG A 758 -1.10 -3.05 2.17
N SER A 759 -1.77 -2.41 1.21
CA SER A 759 -2.31 -1.05 1.30
C SER A 759 -3.56 -0.99 2.15
#